data_AF-A0A8X7YUV3-F1
#
_entry.id   AF-A0A8X7YUV3-F1
#
_cell.length_a   1.000
_cell.length_b   1.000
_cell.length_c   1.000
_cell.angle_alpha   90.00
_cell.angle_beta   90.00
_cell.angle_gamma   90.00
#
_symmetry.space_group_name_H-M   'P 1'
#
loop_
_entity.id
_entity.type
_entity.pdbx_description
1 polymer ?
#
loop_
_entity_poly.entity_id
_entity_poly.type
_entity_poly.pdbx_seq_one_letter_code
_entity_poly.pdbx_strand_id
1 'polypeptide(L)'
;MSTQSSPILSVLTEDLLIRVNEKLVQDSDRKIWRLICKEFHRVDSITRKTLRVLHVEFLPTLLKNYTNLHTLDLSVCPCIEDGTITLLLHRVDHSMWARNLKFLNLRRANGLKFAGLEMLVGACKGLESLDVSYCCGFGDREAAAISGCGGLKELRMDKCLGVSDVGLAKIVVGCGRLVRLSLKWCMEISDLGVELLCKKCLELKFLDVSYLKVTSDSLRSIAALPKLEDLAMVGCPLVNVVGLQFLENGCPLLQKIDVSRCDCVSSSGLSALIRGHNGLLQIDARYTISEFSANFVECMQELKNLNAIIIDGARVSDTVFQTISYKCRSLIEIGLSKCTGVTNMGIMQLVSGCVNLKTINLTCCRSITDAAISAIADSCRNLLCLKLESCNMITEKSLKQLGSHCTLLEELDLTDCFGINDRGLERLSRCSRLLCLKLGLCTNISDTGLFYIASNCSQLHELDLYRCMGIGDDGLAALSSGCKKLRKLNLSYCIEVTDKGMESLGYLEELSDLELRGLDKITGVGLTALVIRCKRLAYLDLKHCGKVDDTGFWALAYHSRNLRQINLSYCSITDMALCMVMGNLTRLQDADLVHLRNVTVEGFDLALRACCVRIKKVKLVAALGFLLSSEVLGILHARARGIIPELVHTANYAKCSKQSGIPTNREAVYLPNKGKVPMEYQNRDLRSKHNFNFVQGKGMQEALSNVNPSEDQQELNTQALILQACSNVENLSSCLSNFQGELQKSGPPTAQSIIHAALRATLDEASRAIDTITKFNSLSISYREQVAIEDCKELLDFSVSELAWSLMEMNRIRAGIKNVHYEGNLKAWLSAALSNPDTCLEGFEGTDRHLENFISGSIKQVTQLIGNVLGLYTQLHSLPFKPTRHDHNATTTKSSSDKFPEWMTEGDQELLKGSSLGMHVDAIVALDGSGHYRTITEAINEAPSYSTRRYIIYVKTGVYRENIDMKRKKSYIMLVGDGIGKTVVTGNRNFMQGWTTFRTATVAVSGKGFIARDMTFRNTAGPLNHQAVALRVDSDQSAFYRCSMEGYQDTLYAHSLRQFYRECEIHGTIDYIFGNGAAVFQECKIYTRVPLPLQKVTITAQGRKSPHQSTGFSIQNSYIFASQPTYLGRPWKQYSRTVFMNTYMSALVQPRGWLEWYGNFALGTLWYGEYRNRGPGALLSGRVKWPGYHIIKDARTAKFFTVAQFIDGMSWLPSTGIKFTVGLGN
;
A
#
# COMPACT_ATOMS: atom_id res chain seq x y z
N MET A 1 3.74 -20.05 31.43
CA MET A 1 3.13 -21.13 32.24
C MET A 1 2.78 -22.27 31.31
N SER A 2 3.27 -23.46 31.63
CA SER A 2 3.09 -24.71 30.90
C SER A 2 1.64 -24.98 30.53
N THR A 3 1.42 -25.44 29.30
CA THR A 3 0.19 -26.08 28.82
C THR A 3 -0.13 -27.32 29.67
N GLN A 4 -0.80 -27.12 30.81
CA GLN A 4 -1.56 -28.20 31.39
C GLN A 4 -2.70 -28.49 30.42
N SER A 5 -2.64 -29.66 29.78
CA SER A 5 -3.73 -30.22 28.99
C SER A 5 -5.03 -30.04 29.77
N SER A 6 -5.97 -29.26 29.22
CA SER A 6 -7.27 -29.09 29.84
C SER A 6 -7.88 -30.48 30.08
N PRO A 7 -8.40 -30.78 31.28
CA PRO A 7 -8.96 -32.11 31.57
C PRO A 7 -9.97 -32.47 30.49
N ILE A 8 -10.00 -33.72 30.03
CA ILE A 8 -10.90 -34.15 28.92
C ILE A 8 -12.38 -33.81 29.20
N LEU A 9 -12.75 -33.73 30.49
CA LEU A 9 -14.08 -33.34 30.97
C LEU A 9 -14.42 -31.85 30.72
N SER A 10 -13.41 -30.98 30.59
CA SER A 10 -13.62 -29.58 30.23
C SER A 10 -14.19 -29.40 28.81
N VAL A 11 -14.08 -30.44 27.96
CA VAL A 11 -14.55 -30.48 26.57
C VAL A 11 -15.94 -31.13 26.43
N LEU A 12 -16.36 -31.95 27.40
CA LEU A 12 -17.68 -32.60 27.40
C LEU A 12 -18.75 -31.57 27.80
N THR A 13 -19.41 -30.99 26.79
CA THR A 13 -20.57 -30.12 26.98
C THR A 13 -21.85 -30.95 27.16
N GLU A 14 -22.88 -30.38 27.80
CA GLU A 14 -24.23 -30.98 27.88
C GLU A 14 -24.74 -31.45 26.50
N ASP A 15 -24.43 -30.70 25.44
CA ASP A 15 -24.78 -31.01 24.04
C ASP A 15 -24.22 -32.36 23.57
N LEU A 16 -23.00 -32.72 24.00
CA LEU A 16 -22.33 -33.96 23.60
C LEU A 16 -22.98 -35.17 24.29
N LEU A 17 -23.41 -35.01 25.53
CA LEU A 17 -24.07 -36.06 26.29
C LEU A 17 -25.47 -36.38 25.74
N ILE A 18 -26.19 -35.34 25.29
CA ILE A 18 -27.49 -35.47 24.62
C ILE A 18 -27.33 -36.24 23.31
N ARG A 19 -26.33 -35.90 22.48
CA ARG A 19 -26.09 -36.60 21.20
C ARG A 19 -25.72 -38.06 21.36
N VAL A 20 -24.96 -38.41 22.40
CA VAL A 20 -24.67 -39.83 22.69
C VAL A 20 -25.96 -40.55 23.08
N ASN A 21 -26.83 -39.94 23.90
CA ASN A 21 -28.12 -40.53 24.26
C ASN A 21 -29.01 -40.80 23.03
N GLU A 22 -28.99 -39.90 22.05
CA GLU A 22 -29.75 -40.03 20.79
C GLU A 22 -29.24 -41.18 19.91
N LYS A 23 -27.95 -41.55 20.01
CA LYS A 23 -27.33 -42.62 19.22
C LYS A 23 -27.45 -44.01 19.84
N LEU A 24 -27.88 -44.11 21.09
CA LEU A 24 -28.16 -45.40 21.73
C LEU A 24 -29.48 -45.96 21.20
N VAL A 25 -29.47 -47.21 20.72
CA VAL A 25 -30.62 -47.85 20.08
C VAL A 25 -31.46 -48.64 21.10
N GLN A 26 -30.83 -49.23 22.13
CA GLN A 26 -31.53 -50.02 23.14
C GLN A 26 -31.97 -49.16 24.34
N ASP A 27 -33.18 -49.41 24.85
CA ASP A 27 -33.74 -48.67 25.99
C ASP A 27 -33.00 -48.93 27.31
N SER A 28 -32.38 -50.10 27.48
CA SER A 28 -31.49 -50.42 28.60
C SER A 28 -30.26 -49.51 28.61
N ASP A 29 -29.63 -49.32 27.45
CA ASP A 29 -28.44 -48.48 27.30
C ASP A 29 -28.78 -47.00 27.50
N ARG A 30 -29.94 -46.55 27.00
CA ARG A 30 -30.44 -45.19 27.27
C ARG A 30 -30.67 -44.94 28.75
N LYS A 31 -31.20 -45.92 29.50
CA LYS A 31 -31.37 -45.82 30.96
C LYS A 31 -30.01 -45.75 31.67
N ILE A 32 -29.08 -46.64 31.32
CA ILE A 32 -27.71 -46.65 31.89
C ILE A 32 -26.99 -45.34 31.56
N TRP A 33 -27.08 -44.87 30.32
CA TRP A 33 -26.49 -43.61 29.88
C TRP A 33 -27.06 -42.41 30.61
N ARG A 34 -28.39 -42.32 30.80
CA ARG A 34 -28.99 -41.27 31.64
C ARG A 34 -28.46 -41.30 33.07
N LEU A 35 -28.24 -42.50 33.63
CA LEU A 35 -27.68 -42.67 34.98
C LEU A 35 -26.20 -42.23 35.03
N ILE A 36 -25.41 -42.62 34.03
CA ILE A 36 -24.01 -42.21 33.87
C ILE A 36 -23.91 -40.71 33.63
N CYS A 37 -24.76 -40.10 32.81
CA CYS A 37 -24.82 -38.66 32.60
C CYS A 37 -25.20 -37.93 33.88
N LYS A 38 -26.17 -38.44 34.66
CA LYS A 38 -26.51 -37.87 35.96
C LYS A 38 -25.31 -37.90 36.91
N GLU A 39 -24.59 -39.01 36.94
CA GLU A 39 -23.39 -39.16 37.77
C GLU A 39 -22.22 -38.31 37.25
N PHE A 40 -22.06 -38.22 35.93
CA PHE A 40 -21.10 -37.34 35.27
C PHE A 40 -21.38 -35.88 35.60
N HIS A 41 -22.64 -35.42 35.47
CA HIS A 41 -23.03 -34.06 35.86
C HIS A 41 -22.83 -33.81 37.35
N ARG A 42 -23.03 -34.82 38.20
CA ARG A 42 -22.70 -34.73 39.63
C ARG A 42 -21.20 -34.58 39.85
N VAL A 43 -20.37 -35.35 39.15
CA VAL A 43 -18.91 -35.28 39.27
C VAL A 43 -18.37 -33.97 38.67
N ASP A 44 -18.86 -33.57 37.50
CA ASP A 44 -18.45 -32.35 36.79
C ASP A 44 -18.86 -31.09 37.57
N SER A 45 -20.07 -31.05 38.16
CA SER A 45 -20.51 -29.94 39.00
C SER A 45 -19.62 -29.72 40.22
N ILE A 46 -19.09 -30.80 40.80
CA ILE A 46 -18.20 -30.78 41.97
C ILE A 46 -16.74 -30.50 41.58
N THR A 47 -16.28 -31.01 40.44
CA THR A 47 -14.86 -31.00 40.05
C THR A 47 -14.47 -29.85 39.12
N ARG A 48 -15.41 -29.26 38.35
CA ARG A 48 -15.11 -28.21 37.39
C ARG A 48 -14.63 -26.92 38.08
N LYS A 49 -13.43 -26.49 37.72
CA LYS A 49 -12.80 -25.25 38.22
C LYS A 49 -12.79 -24.10 37.22
N THR A 50 -12.96 -24.39 35.94
CA THR A 50 -12.91 -23.40 34.86
C THR A 50 -14.16 -23.48 34.02
N LEU A 51 -14.79 -22.33 33.79
CA LEU A 51 -15.98 -22.19 32.97
C LEU A 51 -15.77 -21.08 31.94
N ARG A 52 -15.85 -21.43 30.66
CA ARG A 52 -15.95 -20.46 29.57
C ARG A 52 -17.37 -20.45 29.05
N VAL A 53 -18.02 -19.29 29.13
CA VAL A 53 -19.42 -19.15 28.75
C VAL A 53 -19.46 -18.61 27.33
N LEU A 54 -20.13 -19.34 26.44
CA LEU A 54 -20.24 -18.98 25.03
C LEU A 54 -21.47 -18.13 24.72
N HIS A 55 -22.53 -18.30 25.52
CA HIS A 55 -23.83 -17.63 25.39
C HIS A 55 -24.32 -17.18 26.76
N VAL A 56 -24.72 -15.92 26.88
CA VAL A 56 -25.01 -15.29 28.18
C VAL A 56 -26.29 -15.83 28.83
N GLU A 57 -27.27 -16.32 28.05
CA GLU A 57 -28.53 -16.84 28.58
C GLU A 57 -28.37 -18.07 29.49
N PHE A 58 -27.29 -18.86 29.30
CA PHE A 58 -27.02 -20.04 30.14
C PHE A 58 -26.25 -19.70 31.41
N LEU A 59 -25.71 -18.48 31.53
CA LEU A 59 -24.89 -18.07 32.66
C LEU A 59 -25.56 -18.29 34.03
N PRO A 60 -26.85 -17.96 34.24
CA PRO A 60 -27.51 -18.22 35.53
C PRO A 60 -27.58 -19.71 35.88
N THR A 61 -27.94 -20.55 34.91
CA THR A 61 -28.06 -22.01 35.10
C THR A 61 -26.69 -22.64 35.35
N LEU A 62 -25.67 -22.22 34.59
CA LEU A 62 -24.31 -22.72 34.75
C LEU A 62 -23.74 -22.34 36.12
N LEU A 63 -23.89 -21.10 36.58
CA LEU A 63 -23.37 -20.67 37.89
C LEU A 63 -24.14 -21.28 39.07
N LYS A 64 -25.40 -21.68 38.87
CA LYS A 64 -26.15 -22.48 39.85
C LYS A 64 -25.60 -23.90 39.98
N ASN A 65 -25.19 -24.50 38.86
CA ASN A 65 -24.71 -25.88 38.82
C ASN A 65 -23.23 -26.00 39.20
N TYR A 66 -22.40 -25.00 38.85
CA TYR A 66 -20.96 -25.01 39.08
C TYR A 66 -20.59 -23.98 40.15
N THR A 67 -20.65 -24.38 41.42
CA THR A 67 -20.46 -23.47 42.56
C THR A 67 -19.02 -23.35 43.06
N ASN A 68 -18.09 -24.20 42.59
CA ASN A 68 -16.70 -24.25 43.05
C ASN A 68 -15.69 -23.74 41.99
N LEU A 69 -16.10 -22.73 41.22
CA LEU A 69 -15.32 -22.18 40.11
C LEU A 69 -14.16 -21.31 40.59
N HIS A 70 -13.01 -21.49 39.95
CA HIS A 70 -11.81 -20.66 40.12
C HIS A 70 -11.64 -19.69 38.95
N THR A 71 -12.06 -20.07 37.74
CA THR A 71 -11.94 -19.26 36.54
C THR A 71 -13.28 -19.14 35.82
N LEU A 72 -13.68 -17.91 35.50
CA LEU A 72 -14.84 -17.59 34.70
C LEU A 72 -14.40 -16.74 33.49
N ASP A 73 -14.59 -17.27 32.29
CA ASP A 73 -14.26 -16.60 31.03
C ASP A 73 -15.54 -16.19 30.30
N LEU A 74 -15.77 -14.87 30.26
CA LEU A 74 -16.88 -14.19 29.59
C LEU A 74 -16.40 -13.40 28.36
N SER A 75 -15.17 -13.62 27.90
CA SER A 75 -14.56 -12.85 26.78
C SER A 75 -15.29 -12.96 25.44
N VAL A 76 -16.23 -13.90 25.34
CA VAL A 76 -17.07 -14.11 24.15
C VAL A 76 -18.53 -13.70 24.37
N CYS A 77 -18.86 -13.13 25.53
CA CYS A 77 -20.17 -12.62 25.91
C CYS A 77 -20.19 -11.07 25.98
N PRO A 78 -20.10 -10.35 24.85
CA PRO A 78 -19.96 -8.89 24.84
C PRO A 78 -21.21 -8.14 25.37
N CYS A 79 -22.38 -8.79 25.32
CA CYS A 79 -23.68 -8.25 25.76
C CYS A 79 -24.00 -8.51 27.24
N ILE A 80 -23.00 -8.85 28.07
CA ILE A 80 -23.23 -8.86 29.51
C ILE A 80 -23.42 -7.42 29.99
N GLU A 81 -24.60 -7.12 30.51
CA GLU A 81 -25.01 -5.80 30.96
C GLU A 81 -25.24 -5.78 32.47
N ASP A 82 -25.33 -4.60 33.06
CA ASP A 82 -25.52 -4.42 34.51
C ASP A 82 -26.76 -5.18 35.01
N GLY A 83 -27.86 -5.14 34.27
CA GLY A 83 -29.08 -5.89 34.61
C GLY A 83 -28.88 -7.41 34.63
N THR A 84 -27.97 -7.94 33.81
CA THR A 84 -27.61 -9.37 33.85
C THR A 84 -26.91 -9.70 35.15
N ILE A 85 -25.96 -8.87 35.58
CA ILE A 85 -25.28 -9.05 36.87
C ILE A 85 -26.25 -8.93 38.04
N THR A 86 -27.15 -7.94 38.02
CA THR A 86 -28.19 -7.79 39.05
C THR A 86 -29.02 -9.06 39.19
N LEU A 87 -29.49 -9.62 38.07
CA LEU A 87 -30.27 -10.85 38.07
C LEU A 87 -29.45 -12.06 38.57
N LEU A 88 -28.18 -12.17 38.19
CA LEU A 88 -27.29 -13.24 38.65
C LEU A 88 -27.10 -13.20 40.15
N LEU A 89 -26.82 -12.03 40.72
CA LEU A 89 -26.57 -11.87 42.15
C LEU A 89 -27.86 -12.01 42.98
N HIS A 90 -29.03 -11.70 42.41
CA HIS A 90 -30.32 -11.78 43.12
C HIS A 90 -31.01 -13.16 43.03
N ARG A 91 -30.78 -13.94 41.96
CA ARG A 91 -31.48 -15.23 41.73
C ARG A 91 -30.65 -16.47 42.02
N VAL A 92 -29.32 -16.37 41.96
CA VAL A 92 -28.40 -17.46 42.30
C VAL A 92 -27.89 -17.19 43.71
N ASP A 93 -27.67 -18.24 44.52
CA ASP A 93 -26.91 -18.10 45.76
C ASP A 93 -25.46 -17.73 45.41
N HIS A 94 -25.25 -16.44 45.16
CA HIS A 94 -24.02 -15.86 44.68
C HIS A 94 -22.89 -16.02 45.69
N SER A 95 -23.23 -16.30 46.95
CA SER A 95 -22.27 -16.53 48.02
C SER A 95 -21.36 -17.74 47.75
N MET A 96 -21.77 -18.69 46.91
CA MET A 96 -21.00 -19.92 46.69
C MET A 96 -20.01 -19.81 45.52
N TRP A 97 -20.45 -19.40 44.33
CA TRP A 97 -19.56 -19.33 43.15
C TRP A 97 -18.64 -18.11 43.16
N ALA A 98 -19.14 -16.95 43.62
CA ALA A 98 -18.36 -15.70 43.58
C ALA A 98 -17.24 -15.68 44.63
N ARG A 99 -17.43 -16.34 45.79
CA ARG A 99 -16.40 -16.40 46.85
C ARG A 99 -15.12 -17.15 46.44
N ASN A 100 -15.26 -18.19 45.62
CA ASN A 100 -14.14 -19.04 45.21
C ASN A 100 -13.47 -18.57 43.91
N LEU A 101 -14.07 -17.59 43.22
CA LEU A 101 -13.59 -17.12 41.93
C LEU A 101 -12.28 -16.34 42.10
N LYS A 102 -11.25 -16.80 41.39
CA LYS A 102 -9.90 -16.19 41.40
C LYS A 102 -9.56 -15.48 40.11
N PHE A 103 -10.08 -15.95 38.98
CA PHE A 103 -9.75 -15.42 37.64
C PHE A 103 -11.04 -15.07 36.90
N LEU A 104 -11.16 -13.82 36.46
CA LEU A 104 -12.29 -13.34 35.70
C LEU A 104 -11.81 -12.70 34.39
N ASN A 105 -12.29 -13.20 33.26
CA ASN A 105 -11.99 -12.65 31.95
C ASN A 105 -13.23 -11.97 31.36
N LEU A 106 -13.21 -10.64 31.31
CA LEU A 106 -14.21 -9.75 30.74
C LEU A 106 -13.72 -9.08 29.44
N ARG A 107 -12.67 -9.61 28.81
CA ARG A 107 -12.12 -9.04 27.59
C ARG A 107 -13.21 -8.84 26.53
N ARG A 108 -13.35 -7.61 26.00
CA ARG A 108 -14.40 -7.19 25.03
C ARG A 108 -15.84 -7.20 25.58
N ALA A 109 -16.06 -7.29 26.90
CA ALA A 109 -17.38 -7.14 27.53
C ALA A 109 -17.77 -5.65 27.64
N ASN A 110 -18.38 -5.10 26.58
CA ASN A 110 -18.67 -3.65 26.50
C ASN A 110 -19.98 -3.22 27.21
N GLY A 111 -20.88 -4.16 27.48
CA GLY A 111 -22.18 -3.90 28.09
C GLY A 111 -22.12 -3.60 29.59
N LEU A 112 -21.07 -4.05 30.28
CA LEU A 112 -20.92 -3.89 31.72
C LEU A 112 -20.38 -2.49 32.04
N LYS A 113 -21.19 -1.69 32.72
CA LYS A 113 -20.86 -0.33 33.16
C LYS A 113 -20.45 -0.34 34.63
N PHE A 114 -20.15 0.85 35.15
CA PHE A 114 -19.77 1.05 36.55
C PHE A 114 -20.59 0.24 37.56
N ALA A 115 -21.93 0.34 37.55
CA ALA A 115 -22.77 -0.28 38.58
C ALA A 115 -22.72 -1.81 38.53
N GLY A 116 -22.82 -2.39 37.32
CA GLY A 116 -22.69 -3.83 37.11
C GLY A 116 -21.31 -4.36 37.50
N LEU A 117 -20.25 -3.64 37.12
CA LEU A 117 -18.89 -4.03 37.45
C LEU A 117 -18.63 -3.94 38.95
N GLU A 118 -19.08 -2.88 39.61
CA GLU A 118 -18.97 -2.69 41.06
C GLU A 118 -19.68 -3.82 41.83
N MET A 119 -20.90 -4.18 41.44
CA MET A 119 -21.62 -5.32 42.03
C MET A 119 -20.88 -6.64 41.82
N LEU A 120 -20.39 -6.89 40.60
CA LEU A 120 -19.70 -8.15 40.26
C LEU A 120 -18.39 -8.30 41.04
N VAL A 121 -17.58 -7.24 41.05
CA VAL A 121 -16.31 -7.15 41.78
C VAL A 121 -16.57 -7.26 43.29
N GLY A 122 -17.56 -6.55 43.82
CA GLY A 122 -17.94 -6.60 45.24
C GLY A 122 -18.38 -7.99 45.70
N ALA A 123 -19.01 -8.78 44.81
CA ALA A 123 -19.37 -10.17 45.08
C ALA A 123 -18.13 -11.11 45.05
N CYS A 124 -17.16 -10.83 44.17
CA CYS A 124 -15.98 -11.66 43.95
C CYS A 124 -14.79 -11.28 44.84
N LYS A 125 -14.95 -11.35 46.17
CA LYS A 125 -13.91 -10.90 47.14
C LYS A 125 -12.58 -11.67 47.06
N GLY A 126 -12.57 -12.87 46.48
CA GLY A 126 -11.37 -13.71 46.30
C GLY A 126 -10.62 -13.49 44.99
N LEU A 127 -11.00 -12.48 44.19
CA LEU A 127 -10.45 -12.29 42.85
C LEU A 127 -8.96 -11.92 42.87
N GLU A 128 -8.14 -12.74 42.22
CA GLU A 128 -6.69 -12.56 42.08
C GLU A 128 -6.30 -12.02 40.71
N SER A 129 -7.12 -12.22 39.66
CA SER A 129 -6.83 -11.79 38.29
C SER A 129 -8.08 -11.34 37.54
N LEU A 130 -7.96 -10.22 36.83
CA LEU A 130 -9.02 -9.60 36.04
C LEU A 130 -8.49 -9.13 34.68
N ASP A 131 -9.13 -9.55 33.59
CA ASP A 131 -8.89 -9.04 32.24
C ASP A 131 -10.11 -8.25 31.75
N VAL A 132 -9.96 -6.94 31.58
CA VAL A 132 -10.98 -6.03 31.02
C VAL A 132 -10.54 -5.42 29.68
N SER A 133 -9.56 -6.06 29.04
CA SER A 133 -8.95 -5.53 27.82
C SER A 133 -9.97 -5.37 26.69
N TYR A 134 -9.75 -4.39 25.83
CA TYR A 134 -10.58 -4.09 24.65
C TYR A 134 -12.03 -3.72 24.98
N CYS A 135 -12.34 -3.29 26.19
CA CYS A 135 -13.66 -2.77 26.57
C CYS A 135 -13.74 -1.25 26.25
N CYS A 136 -14.44 -0.85 25.18
CA CYS A 136 -14.41 0.56 24.71
C CYS A 136 -15.18 1.52 25.61
N GLY A 137 -16.13 1.02 26.41
CA GLY A 137 -16.85 1.81 27.38
C GLY A 137 -16.19 1.84 28.77
N PHE A 138 -15.00 1.26 28.91
CA PHE A 138 -14.29 1.19 30.18
C PHE A 138 -13.47 2.47 30.38
N GLY A 139 -13.83 3.27 31.38
CA GLY A 139 -13.11 4.50 31.75
C GLY A 139 -12.91 4.66 33.26
N ASP A 140 -12.65 5.89 33.71
CA ASP A 140 -12.25 6.19 35.10
C ASP A 140 -13.30 5.80 36.17
N ARG A 141 -14.57 5.67 35.79
CA ARG A 141 -15.63 5.19 36.69
C ARG A 141 -15.52 3.69 36.86
N GLU A 142 -15.45 2.94 35.76
CA GLU A 142 -15.28 1.48 35.79
C GLU A 142 -13.95 1.09 36.46
N ALA A 143 -12.88 1.88 36.24
CA ALA A 143 -11.62 1.76 36.96
C ALA A 143 -11.81 1.93 38.48
N ALA A 144 -12.66 2.87 38.92
CA ALA A 144 -13.01 3.04 40.32
C ALA A 144 -13.70 1.80 40.91
N ALA A 145 -14.57 1.14 40.16
CA ALA A 145 -15.23 -0.09 40.62
C ALA A 145 -14.21 -1.21 40.91
N ILE A 146 -13.16 -1.32 40.10
CA ILE A 146 -12.08 -2.30 40.32
C ILE A 146 -11.30 -2.02 41.61
N SER A 147 -11.22 -0.76 42.07
CA SER A 147 -10.49 -0.42 43.30
C SER A 147 -11.01 -1.15 44.55
N GLY A 148 -12.24 -1.68 44.54
CA GLY A 148 -12.78 -2.53 45.59
C GLY A 148 -12.12 -3.92 45.71
N CYS A 149 -11.35 -4.36 44.71
CA CYS A 149 -10.65 -5.64 44.69
C CYS A 149 -9.26 -5.58 45.36
N GLY A 150 -9.18 -5.38 46.68
CA GLY A 150 -7.90 -5.29 47.39
C GLY A 150 -7.00 -6.54 47.30
N GLY A 151 -7.54 -7.70 46.88
CA GLY A 151 -6.81 -8.95 46.66
C GLY A 151 -6.19 -9.12 45.27
N LEU A 152 -6.42 -8.19 44.35
CA LEU A 152 -6.03 -8.33 42.95
C LEU A 152 -4.51 -8.36 42.76
N LYS A 153 -4.01 -9.37 42.04
CA LYS A 153 -2.59 -9.58 41.72
C LYS A 153 -2.29 -9.37 40.24
N GLU A 154 -3.23 -9.66 39.34
CA GLU A 154 -3.06 -9.45 37.91
C GLU A 154 -4.22 -8.62 37.33
N LEU A 155 -3.88 -7.55 36.62
CA LEU A 155 -4.85 -6.72 35.91
C LEU A 155 -4.38 -6.47 34.47
N ARG A 156 -5.24 -6.78 33.50
CA ARG A 156 -5.02 -6.42 32.10
C ARG A 156 -6.12 -5.51 31.61
N MET A 157 -5.73 -4.37 31.06
CA MET A 157 -6.65 -3.35 30.56
C MET A 157 -6.21 -2.81 29.20
N ASP A 158 -5.69 -3.69 28.34
CA ASP A 158 -5.16 -3.28 27.03
C ASP A 158 -6.27 -2.59 26.22
N LYS A 159 -5.98 -1.42 25.65
CA LYS A 159 -6.91 -0.66 24.80
C LYS A 159 -8.19 -0.23 25.53
N CYS A 160 -8.11 0.04 26.83
CA CYS A 160 -9.13 0.76 27.59
C CYS A 160 -8.94 2.28 27.43
N LEU A 161 -9.34 2.79 26.26
CA LEU A 161 -9.03 4.16 25.81
C LEU A 161 -9.60 5.29 26.69
N GLY A 162 -10.62 4.99 27.51
CA GLY A 162 -11.26 5.98 28.39
C GLY A 162 -10.65 6.07 29.80
N VAL A 163 -9.58 5.32 30.08
CA VAL A 163 -8.89 5.33 31.38
C VAL A 163 -7.77 6.36 31.34
N SER A 164 -7.86 7.35 32.22
CA SER A 164 -6.85 8.39 32.43
C SER A 164 -6.00 8.10 33.68
N ASP A 165 -5.07 9.01 33.98
CA ASP A 165 -4.32 9.01 35.25
C ASP A 165 -5.22 8.91 36.48
N VAL A 166 -6.42 9.49 36.44
CA VAL A 166 -7.39 9.45 37.55
C VAL A 166 -7.94 8.04 37.74
N GLY A 167 -8.29 7.35 36.66
CA GLY A 167 -8.74 5.96 36.71
C GLY A 167 -7.65 5.04 37.23
N LEU A 168 -6.42 5.18 36.71
CA LEU A 168 -5.27 4.42 37.19
C LEU A 168 -5.01 4.70 38.68
N ALA A 169 -5.06 5.96 39.11
CA ALA A 169 -4.88 6.36 40.51
C ALA A 169 -5.83 5.63 41.46
N LYS A 170 -7.12 5.54 41.09
CA LYS A 170 -8.11 4.83 41.91
C LYS A 170 -7.79 3.35 42.03
N ILE A 171 -7.40 2.71 40.92
CA ILE A 171 -7.02 1.29 40.91
C ILE A 171 -5.83 1.07 41.82
N VAL A 172 -4.76 1.85 41.69
CA VAL A 172 -3.51 1.60 42.45
C VAL A 172 -3.66 1.89 43.95
N VAL A 173 -4.56 2.81 44.32
CA VAL A 173 -4.92 3.06 45.72
C VAL A 173 -5.66 1.86 46.32
N GLY A 174 -6.60 1.26 45.58
CA GLY A 174 -7.39 0.12 46.05
C GLY A 174 -6.69 -1.24 45.91
N CYS A 175 -5.84 -1.40 44.90
CA CYS A 175 -5.22 -2.65 44.47
C CYS A 175 -3.69 -2.63 44.65
N GLY A 176 -3.20 -2.30 45.85
CA GLY A 176 -1.75 -2.20 46.12
C GLY A 176 -0.95 -3.52 46.02
N ARG A 177 -1.63 -4.67 45.90
CA ARG A 177 -1.02 -6.01 45.81
C ARG A 177 -0.78 -6.51 44.37
N LEU A 178 -0.90 -5.62 43.39
CA LEU A 178 -0.66 -5.95 41.98
C LEU A 178 0.78 -6.45 41.77
N VAL A 179 0.87 -7.61 41.13
CA VAL A 179 2.12 -8.28 40.71
C VAL A 179 2.31 -8.18 39.20
N ARG A 180 1.22 -8.16 38.43
CA ARG A 180 1.25 -8.04 36.97
C ARG A 180 0.24 -6.99 36.50
N LEU A 181 0.69 -6.00 35.76
CA LEU A 181 -0.17 -4.95 35.20
C LEU A 181 0.15 -4.72 33.73
N SER A 182 -0.90 -4.68 32.89
CA SER A 182 -0.78 -4.26 31.49
C SER A 182 -1.69 -3.08 31.20
N LEU A 183 -1.09 -1.98 30.75
CA LEU A 183 -1.71 -0.70 30.39
C LEU A 183 -1.62 -0.42 28.89
N LYS A 184 -1.29 -1.42 28.08
CA LYS A 184 -0.99 -1.28 26.67
C LYS A 184 -2.10 -0.54 25.92
N TRP A 185 -1.77 0.49 25.12
CA TRP A 185 -2.72 1.33 24.38
C TRP A 185 -3.68 2.18 25.24
N CYS A 186 -3.46 2.37 26.54
CA CYS A 186 -4.25 3.29 27.37
C CYS A 186 -3.76 4.75 27.21
N MET A 187 -3.96 5.33 26.03
CA MET A 187 -3.33 6.59 25.56
C MET A 187 -3.54 7.85 26.45
N GLU A 188 -4.47 7.81 27.40
CA GLU A 188 -4.77 8.92 28.32
C GLU A 188 -4.04 8.80 29.67
N ILE A 189 -3.23 7.75 29.84
CA ILE A 189 -2.31 7.60 30.98
C ILE A 189 -0.97 8.27 30.62
N SER A 190 -0.50 9.14 31.50
CA SER A 190 0.72 9.92 31.40
C SER A 190 1.76 9.53 32.47
N ASP A 191 2.87 10.26 32.53
CA ASP A 191 3.91 10.06 33.55
C ASP A 191 3.37 10.17 34.98
N LEU A 192 2.36 11.01 35.21
CA LEU A 192 1.76 11.20 36.54
C LEU A 192 1.06 9.94 37.04
N GLY A 193 0.30 9.26 36.17
CA GLY A 193 -0.37 8.01 36.51
C GLY A 193 0.64 6.89 36.82
N VAL A 194 1.71 6.80 36.02
CA VAL A 194 2.79 5.82 36.22
C VAL A 194 3.59 6.12 37.50
N GLU A 195 3.85 7.38 37.82
CA GLU A 195 4.53 7.77 39.06
C GLU A 195 3.74 7.29 40.28
N LEU A 196 2.42 7.53 40.31
CA LEU A 196 1.57 7.11 41.43
C LEU A 196 1.49 5.59 41.54
N LEU A 197 1.39 4.89 40.40
CA LEU A 197 1.46 3.43 40.33
C LEU A 197 2.73 2.92 41.01
N CYS A 198 3.90 3.46 40.63
CA CYS A 198 5.18 3.00 41.16
C CYS A 198 5.34 3.26 42.66
N LYS A 199 4.72 4.32 43.20
CA LYS A 199 4.72 4.62 44.64
C LYS A 199 3.84 3.68 45.48
N LYS A 200 2.86 3.00 44.88
CA LYS A 200 1.86 2.20 45.60
C LYS A 200 1.95 0.70 45.35
N CYS A 201 2.28 0.29 44.14
CA CYS A 201 2.32 -1.12 43.73
C CYS A 201 3.74 -1.69 43.74
N LEU A 202 4.38 -1.73 44.92
CA LEU A 202 5.77 -2.17 45.11
C LEU A 202 5.99 -3.67 44.85
N GLU A 203 4.91 -4.44 44.75
CA GLU A 203 4.93 -5.89 44.48
C GLU A 203 4.96 -6.25 42.99
N LEU A 204 4.96 -5.25 42.10
CA LEU A 204 4.97 -5.46 40.65
C LEU A 204 6.23 -6.21 40.20
N LYS A 205 5.99 -7.32 39.51
CA LYS A 205 6.99 -8.13 38.79
C LYS A 205 6.90 -7.95 37.28
N PHE A 206 5.73 -7.60 36.75
CA PHE A 206 5.50 -7.36 35.33
C PHE A 206 4.74 -6.06 35.11
N LEU A 207 5.27 -5.21 34.24
CA LEU A 207 4.65 -3.95 33.84
C LEU A 207 4.73 -3.76 32.32
N ASP A 208 3.59 -3.62 31.67
CA ASP A 208 3.50 -3.24 30.25
C ASP A 208 2.89 -1.83 30.12
N VAL A 209 3.71 -0.88 29.68
CA VAL A 209 3.35 0.52 29.39
C VAL A 209 3.45 0.83 27.89
N SER A 210 3.38 -0.20 27.04
CA SER A 210 3.52 -0.06 25.60
C SER A 210 2.45 0.85 24.98
N TYR A 211 2.86 1.67 24.02
CA TYR A 211 2.02 2.64 23.33
C TYR A 211 1.33 3.63 24.27
N LEU A 212 1.95 3.98 25.40
CA LEU A 212 1.52 5.10 26.23
C LEU A 212 2.23 6.39 25.82
N LYS A 213 1.68 7.54 26.22
CA LYS A 213 2.31 8.86 26.04
C LYS A 213 3.33 9.16 27.16
N VAL A 214 4.07 8.14 27.58
CA VAL A 214 5.05 8.23 28.68
C VAL A 214 6.40 8.76 28.17
N THR A 215 7.10 9.50 29.03
CA THR A 215 8.43 10.04 28.79
C THR A 215 9.48 9.36 29.68
N SER A 216 10.72 9.85 29.63
CA SER A 216 11.80 9.41 30.52
C SER A 216 11.52 9.62 32.02
N ASP A 217 10.56 10.47 32.39
CA ASP A 217 10.16 10.66 33.79
C ASP A 217 9.37 9.47 34.35
N SER A 218 8.57 8.78 33.52
CA SER A 218 7.99 7.49 33.89
C SER A 218 9.06 6.48 34.26
N LEU A 219 10.15 6.42 33.48
CA LEU A 219 11.24 5.49 33.73
C LEU A 219 11.98 5.75 35.04
N ARG A 220 12.13 7.03 35.42
CA ARG A 220 12.63 7.39 36.75
C ARG A 220 11.78 6.83 37.87
N SER A 221 10.46 6.88 37.72
CA SER A 221 9.53 6.31 38.71
C SER A 221 9.57 4.78 38.72
N ILE A 222 9.60 4.17 37.54
CA ILE A 222 9.66 2.71 37.37
C ILE A 222 10.94 2.15 37.99
N ALA A 223 12.07 2.84 37.85
CA ALA A 223 13.36 2.46 38.44
C ALA A 223 13.30 2.19 39.95
N ALA A 224 12.33 2.78 40.67
CA ALA A 224 12.12 2.58 42.09
C ALA A 224 11.39 1.26 42.45
N LEU A 225 10.89 0.49 41.48
CA LEU A 225 10.19 -0.76 41.72
C LEU A 225 11.17 -1.89 42.11
N PRO A 226 11.12 -2.42 43.35
CA PRO A 226 12.15 -3.32 43.87
C PRO A 226 12.02 -4.77 43.34
N LYS A 227 10.83 -5.14 42.85
CA LYS A 227 10.50 -6.52 42.46
C LYS A 227 10.28 -6.69 40.95
N LEU A 228 10.50 -5.64 40.16
CA LEU A 228 10.20 -5.67 38.72
C LEU A 228 11.18 -6.62 38.00
N GLU A 229 10.62 -7.62 37.31
CA GLU A 229 11.36 -8.65 36.57
C GLU A 229 11.22 -8.45 35.05
N ASP A 230 10.10 -7.90 34.59
CA ASP A 230 9.76 -7.80 33.16
C ASP A 230 9.08 -6.45 32.87
N LEU A 231 9.71 -5.66 31.99
CA LEU A 231 9.27 -4.33 31.59
C LEU A 231 9.09 -4.24 30.08
N ALA A 232 7.86 -4.01 29.63
CA ALA A 232 7.53 -3.79 28.22
C ALA A 232 7.13 -2.34 27.95
N MET A 233 7.77 -1.72 26.97
CA MET A 233 7.59 -0.32 26.57
C MET A 233 7.58 -0.17 25.06
N VAL A 234 6.87 -1.05 24.35
CA VAL A 234 6.86 -1.06 22.88
C VAL A 234 6.19 0.21 22.34
N GLY A 235 6.85 0.88 21.38
CA GLY A 235 6.24 2.01 20.68
C GLY A 235 5.99 3.23 21.57
N CYS A 236 6.88 3.50 22.52
CA CYS A 236 6.85 4.69 23.36
C CYS A 236 7.82 5.76 22.79
N PRO A 237 7.36 6.68 21.92
CA PRO A 237 8.23 7.52 21.12
C PRO A 237 9.00 8.59 21.92
N LEU A 238 8.55 8.92 23.14
CA LEU A 238 9.15 9.96 23.99
C LEU A 238 10.16 9.40 25.01
N VAL A 239 10.38 8.08 25.03
CA VAL A 239 11.40 7.44 25.87
C VAL A 239 12.75 7.59 25.20
N ASN A 240 13.70 8.26 25.86
CA ASN A 240 15.03 8.52 25.32
C ASN A 240 16.15 7.88 26.16
N VAL A 241 17.40 8.15 25.78
CA VAL A 241 18.62 7.65 26.44
C VAL A 241 18.64 7.93 27.95
N VAL A 242 18.21 9.12 28.37
CA VAL A 242 18.20 9.52 29.79
C VAL A 242 17.23 8.64 30.59
N GLY A 243 16.11 8.24 29.96
CA GLY A 243 15.15 7.33 30.57
C GLY A 243 15.77 5.99 30.93
N LEU A 244 16.52 5.38 30.02
CA LEU A 244 17.19 4.10 30.27
C LEU A 244 18.33 4.21 31.28
N GLN A 245 19.00 5.36 31.38
CA GLN A 245 20.01 5.59 32.42
C GLN A 245 19.43 5.55 33.82
N PHE A 246 18.17 5.95 34.03
CA PHE A 246 17.54 5.78 35.35
C PHE A 246 17.39 4.31 35.76
N LEU A 247 17.27 3.41 34.79
CA LEU A 247 17.22 1.98 35.07
C LEU A 247 18.59 1.38 35.38
N GLU A 248 19.72 2.04 35.06
CA GLU A 248 21.08 1.53 35.35
C GLU A 248 21.29 1.21 36.84
N ASN A 249 20.66 1.97 37.75
CA ASN A 249 20.74 1.72 39.20
C ASN A 249 19.38 1.34 39.83
N GLY A 250 18.35 1.09 39.00
CA GLY A 250 16.98 0.80 39.43
C GLY A 250 16.52 -0.60 39.03
N CYS A 251 15.43 -1.10 39.61
CA CYS A 251 14.84 -2.41 39.32
C CYS A 251 15.82 -3.60 39.44
N PRO A 252 16.37 -3.92 40.63
CA PRO A 252 17.47 -4.87 40.80
C PRO A 252 17.18 -6.33 40.38
N LEU A 253 15.92 -6.69 40.13
CA LEU A 253 15.50 -8.02 39.69
C LEU A 253 15.13 -8.08 38.20
N LEU A 254 15.42 -7.02 37.43
CA LEU A 254 15.04 -6.93 36.03
C LEU A 254 15.73 -8.02 35.21
N GLN A 255 14.93 -8.84 34.53
CA GLN A 255 15.37 -9.97 33.71
C GLN A 255 14.97 -9.81 32.25
N LYS A 256 13.92 -9.04 31.95
CA LYS A 256 13.42 -8.85 30.59
C LYS A 256 13.09 -7.40 30.32
N ILE A 257 13.48 -6.94 29.14
CA ILE A 257 13.10 -5.62 28.65
C ILE A 257 12.69 -5.68 27.18
N ASP A 258 11.60 -4.99 26.86
CA ASP A 258 11.16 -4.73 25.49
C ASP A 258 11.05 -3.22 25.24
N VAL A 259 11.95 -2.70 24.41
CA VAL A 259 12.00 -1.29 23.95
C VAL A 259 11.78 -1.20 22.44
N SER A 260 11.12 -2.19 21.85
CA SER A 260 10.88 -2.24 20.40
C SER A 260 10.14 -0.99 19.91
N ARG A 261 10.59 -0.42 18.79
CA ARG A 261 10.02 0.78 18.15
C ARG A 261 10.00 2.02 19.06
N CYS A 262 10.97 2.14 19.96
CA CYS A 262 11.20 3.37 20.72
C CYS A 262 12.23 4.23 19.99
N ASP A 263 11.76 5.10 19.10
CA ASP A 263 12.62 5.81 18.13
C ASP A 263 13.70 6.71 18.76
N CYS A 264 13.53 7.13 20.02
CA CYS A 264 14.49 7.98 20.74
C CYS A 264 15.49 7.18 21.61
N VAL A 265 15.40 5.85 21.66
CA VAL A 265 16.35 4.98 22.36
C VAL A 265 17.56 4.71 21.46
N SER A 266 18.76 4.86 22.01
CA SER A 266 20.02 4.58 21.29
C SER A 266 20.77 3.39 21.90
N SER A 267 21.83 2.95 21.21
CA SER A 267 22.74 1.93 21.73
C SER A 267 23.39 2.33 23.05
N SER A 268 23.67 3.62 23.28
CA SER A 268 24.26 4.10 24.54
C SER A 268 23.30 4.01 25.72
N GLY A 269 21.99 4.22 25.50
CA GLY A 269 20.97 4.03 26.53
C GLY A 269 20.87 2.56 26.95
N LEU A 270 20.90 1.65 25.98
CA LEU A 270 20.94 0.22 26.27
C LEU A 270 22.24 -0.23 26.93
N SER A 271 23.39 0.36 26.58
CA SER A 271 24.65 0.10 27.29
C SER A 271 24.54 0.44 28.78
N ALA A 272 23.92 1.57 29.13
CA ALA A 272 23.70 1.97 30.51
C ALA A 272 22.82 0.97 31.26
N LEU A 273 21.72 0.54 30.63
CA LEU A 273 20.87 -0.51 31.18
C LEU A 273 21.64 -1.82 31.45
N ILE A 274 22.43 -2.27 30.47
CA ILE A 274 23.16 -3.54 30.57
C ILE A 274 24.16 -3.53 31.73
N ARG A 275 24.89 -2.43 31.94
CA ARG A 275 25.84 -2.28 33.06
C ARG A 275 25.18 -2.43 34.43
N GLY A 276 23.93 -1.96 34.55
CA GLY A 276 23.12 -2.12 35.76
C GLY A 276 22.59 -3.54 35.97
N HIS A 277 22.38 -4.29 34.88
CA HIS A 277 21.59 -5.52 34.85
C HIS A 277 22.30 -6.68 34.16
N ASN A 278 23.39 -7.16 34.74
CA ASN A 278 24.13 -8.32 34.21
C ASN A 278 23.33 -9.66 34.23
N GLY A 279 22.20 -9.69 34.94
CA GLY A 279 21.29 -10.83 35.03
C GLY A 279 20.21 -10.90 33.94
N LEU A 280 20.21 -10.00 32.95
CA LEU A 280 19.20 -9.99 31.89
C LEU A 280 19.16 -11.32 31.11
N LEU A 281 17.95 -11.82 30.94
CA LEU A 281 17.62 -13.03 30.20
C LEU A 281 17.09 -12.72 28.80
N GLN A 282 16.46 -11.56 28.60
CA GLN A 282 15.87 -11.18 27.31
C GLN A 282 16.00 -9.68 27.04
N ILE A 283 16.44 -9.34 25.84
CA ILE A 283 16.47 -7.96 25.31
C ILE A 283 15.74 -7.94 23.96
N ASP A 284 14.72 -7.11 23.86
CA ASP A 284 13.98 -6.88 22.62
C ASP A 284 14.06 -5.39 22.23
N ALA A 285 14.73 -5.11 21.11
CA ALA A 285 15.04 -3.76 20.63
C ALA A 285 14.81 -3.64 19.11
N ARG A 286 13.78 -4.32 18.59
CA ARG A 286 13.44 -4.27 17.15
C ARG A 286 13.12 -2.87 16.70
N TYR A 287 13.70 -2.46 15.56
CA TYR A 287 13.47 -1.16 14.94
C TYR A 287 13.70 0.00 15.89
N THR A 288 14.61 -0.17 16.85
CA THR A 288 14.97 0.83 17.85
C THR A 288 16.35 1.40 17.55
N ILE A 289 17.30 0.55 17.20
CA ILE A 289 18.72 0.91 17.01
C ILE A 289 19.05 0.86 15.52
N SER A 290 19.62 1.95 14.98
CA SER A 290 20.10 1.99 13.60
C SER A 290 21.47 1.32 13.44
N GLU A 291 22.39 1.51 14.39
CA GLU A 291 23.74 0.94 14.37
C GLU A 291 24.27 0.71 15.80
N PHE A 292 25.09 -0.32 15.99
CA PHE A 292 25.68 -0.64 17.30
C PHE A 292 26.97 0.14 17.56
N SER A 293 27.02 0.84 18.68
CA SER A 293 28.25 1.48 19.17
C SER A 293 29.23 0.44 19.75
N ALA A 294 30.53 0.74 19.69
CA ALA A 294 31.57 -0.11 20.30
C ALA A 294 31.28 -0.40 21.79
N ASN A 295 30.85 0.62 22.54
CA ASN A 295 30.49 0.46 23.96
C ASN A 295 29.35 -0.54 24.18
N PHE A 296 28.36 -0.59 23.28
CA PHE A 296 27.29 -1.57 23.39
C PHE A 296 27.83 -2.99 23.20
N VAL A 297 28.69 -3.19 22.20
CA VAL A 297 29.37 -4.47 21.95
C VAL A 297 30.23 -4.88 23.14
N GLU A 298 30.91 -3.94 23.80
CA GLU A 298 31.68 -4.20 25.02
C GLU A 298 30.77 -4.61 26.19
N CYS A 299 29.68 -3.87 26.46
CA CYS A 299 28.76 -4.19 27.57
C CYS A 299 28.05 -5.54 27.37
N MET A 300 27.79 -5.95 26.12
CA MET A 300 27.23 -7.28 25.81
C MET A 300 28.06 -8.43 26.39
N GLN A 301 29.36 -8.22 26.67
CA GLN A 301 30.22 -9.23 27.27
C GLN A 301 29.85 -9.59 28.72
N GLU A 302 29.07 -8.74 29.39
CA GLU A 302 28.63 -8.93 30.78
C GLU A 302 27.40 -9.86 30.88
N LEU A 303 26.66 -10.04 29.79
CA LEU A 303 25.37 -10.75 29.73
C LEU A 303 25.52 -12.27 29.53
N LYS A 304 26.02 -12.97 30.56
CA LYS A 304 26.31 -14.42 30.50
C LYS A 304 25.05 -15.31 30.44
N ASN A 305 23.93 -14.82 30.96
CA ASN A 305 22.67 -15.58 31.08
C ASN A 305 21.64 -15.20 30.01
N LEU A 306 22.03 -14.42 29.00
CA LEU A 306 21.12 -13.95 27.96
C LEU A 306 20.60 -15.13 27.12
N ASN A 307 19.29 -15.34 27.15
CA ASN A 307 18.59 -16.39 26.42
C ASN A 307 18.01 -15.88 25.10
N ALA A 308 17.65 -14.60 25.01
CA ALA A 308 17.06 -14.02 23.80
C ALA A 308 17.59 -12.59 23.55
N ILE A 309 18.04 -12.34 22.33
CA ILE A 309 18.35 -10.99 21.84
C ILE A 309 17.70 -10.77 20.48
N ILE A 310 16.88 -9.74 20.39
CA ILE A 310 16.11 -9.46 19.19
C ILE A 310 16.34 -8.02 18.77
N ILE A 311 17.00 -7.83 17.63
CA ILE A 311 17.55 -6.56 17.16
C ILE A 311 17.21 -6.30 15.69
N ASP A 312 16.03 -6.77 15.28
CA ASP A 312 15.52 -6.64 13.91
C ASP A 312 15.63 -5.19 13.40
N GLY A 313 16.00 -5.01 12.13
CA GLY A 313 16.12 -3.72 11.46
C GLY A 313 17.42 -2.95 11.72
N ALA A 314 18.31 -3.45 12.60
CA ALA A 314 19.58 -2.79 12.89
C ALA A 314 20.66 -3.06 11.82
N ARG A 315 21.66 -2.16 11.72
CA ARG A 315 22.92 -2.42 11.02
C ARG A 315 23.90 -3.15 11.93
N VAL A 316 24.36 -4.32 11.50
CA VAL A 316 25.27 -5.20 12.26
C VAL A 316 26.55 -5.48 11.48
N SER A 317 27.63 -5.76 12.21
CA SER A 317 28.92 -6.18 11.65
C SER A 317 29.32 -7.54 12.19
N ASP A 318 30.24 -8.22 11.50
CA ASP A 318 30.77 -9.53 11.89
C ASP A 318 31.38 -9.51 13.32
N THR A 319 31.99 -8.40 13.73
CA THR A 319 32.53 -8.20 15.09
C THR A 319 31.48 -8.33 16.20
N VAL A 320 30.23 -7.91 15.94
CA VAL A 320 29.13 -8.05 16.90
C VAL A 320 28.82 -9.53 17.13
N PHE A 321 28.75 -10.30 16.03
CA PHE A 321 28.49 -11.74 16.10
C PHE A 321 29.60 -12.53 16.79
N GLN A 322 30.87 -12.18 16.54
CA GLN A 322 31.99 -12.76 17.25
C GLN A 322 31.91 -12.52 18.77
N THR A 323 31.51 -11.31 19.18
CA THR A 323 31.38 -10.95 20.59
C THR A 323 30.25 -11.73 21.26
N ILE A 324 29.07 -11.79 20.60
CA ILE A 324 27.92 -12.58 21.08
C ILE A 324 28.31 -14.05 21.22
N SER A 325 28.96 -14.62 20.21
CA SER A 325 29.42 -16.01 20.19
C SER A 325 30.30 -16.39 21.38
N TYR A 326 31.26 -15.52 21.74
CA TYR A 326 32.20 -15.82 22.81
C TYR A 326 31.57 -15.74 24.21
N LYS A 327 30.60 -14.84 24.41
CA LYS A 327 30.10 -14.44 25.75
C LYS A 327 28.66 -14.86 26.05
N CYS A 328 27.77 -14.90 25.05
CA CYS A 328 26.35 -15.24 25.20
C CYS A 328 26.08 -16.70 24.78
N ARG A 329 26.76 -17.67 25.41
CA ARG A 329 26.65 -19.10 25.06
C ARG A 329 25.30 -19.74 25.46
N SER A 330 24.55 -19.06 26.32
CA SER A 330 23.22 -19.45 26.78
C SER A 330 22.11 -19.06 25.80
N LEU A 331 22.44 -18.42 24.67
CA LEU A 331 21.46 -17.89 23.74
C LEU A 331 20.63 -19.00 23.09
N ILE A 332 19.31 -18.84 23.18
CA ILE A 332 18.27 -19.75 22.67
C ILE A 332 17.57 -19.11 21.47
N GLU A 333 17.37 -17.79 21.47
CA GLU A 333 16.68 -17.05 20.41
C GLU A 333 17.50 -15.85 19.94
N ILE A 334 17.60 -15.69 18.63
CA ILE A 334 18.16 -14.49 18.01
C ILE A 334 17.26 -13.96 16.89
N GLY A 335 16.95 -12.66 16.95
CA GLY A 335 16.23 -11.93 15.92
C GLY A 335 17.11 -10.94 15.17
N LEU A 336 17.26 -11.14 13.87
CA LEU A 336 18.07 -10.34 12.95
C LEU A 336 17.27 -9.94 11.69
N SER A 337 15.94 -9.98 11.75
CA SER A 337 15.09 -9.73 10.58
C SER A 337 15.33 -8.32 10.05
N LYS A 338 15.50 -8.17 8.73
CA LYS A 338 15.77 -6.91 8.02
C LYS A 338 17.04 -6.20 8.48
N CYS A 339 17.95 -6.89 9.17
CA CYS A 339 19.24 -6.32 9.52
C CYS A 339 20.14 -6.17 8.29
N THR A 340 20.81 -5.04 8.18
CA THR A 340 21.82 -4.80 7.14
C THR A 340 23.20 -5.20 7.67
N GLY A 341 24.08 -5.72 6.80
CA GLY A 341 25.41 -6.17 7.21
C GLY A 341 25.48 -7.58 7.82
N VAL A 342 24.36 -8.33 7.87
CA VAL A 342 24.38 -9.76 8.18
C VAL A 342 25.04 -10.52 7.02
N THR A 343 26.23 -11.09 7.24
CA THR A 343 26.99 -11.83 6.22
C THR A 343 27.09 -13.32 6.56
N ASN A 344 27.55 -14.14 5.60
CA ASN A 344 27.89 -15.54 5.85
C ASN A 344 28.92 -15.70 6.99
N MET A 345 29.97 -14.87 6.98
CA MET A 345 31.03 -14.93 7.98
C MET A 345 30.51 -14.56 9.36
N GLY A 346 29.68 -13.52 9.46
CA GLY A 346 29.03 -13.13 10.70
C GLY A 346 28.17 -14.25 11.29
N ILE A 347 27.34 -14.92 10.47
CA ILE A 347 26.53 -16.05 10.93
C ILE A 347 27.39 -17.25 11.36
N MET A 348 28.44 -17.58 10.60
CA MET A 348 29.39 -18.64 10.98
C MET A 348 30.04 -18.36 12.33
N GLN A 349 30.45 -17.10 12.57
CA GLN A 349 31.02 -16.69 13.84
C GLN A 349 30.00 -16.81 14.97
N LEU A 350 28.77 -16.34 14.77
CA LEU A 350 27.69 -16.45 15.75
C LEU A 350 27.47 -17.90 16.22
N VAL A 351 27.25 -18.81 15.28
CA VAL A 351 26.86 -20.19 15.60
C VAL A 351 28.02 -21.05 16.09
N SER A 352 29.27 -20.61 15.89
CA SER A 352 30.45 -21.31 16.42
C SER A 352 30.50 -21.37 17.95
N GLY A 353 29.86 -20.41 18.65
CA GLY A 353 29.78 -20.36 20.11
C GLY A 353 28.36 -20.50 20.66
N CYS A 354 27.34 -20.02 19.93
CA CYS A 354 25.93 -20.09 20.33
C CYS A 354 25.24 -21.39 19.84
N VAL A 355 25.79 -22.55 20.20
CA VAL A 355 25.31 -23.87 19.72
C VAL A 355 23.93 -24.28 20.26
N ASN A 356 23.44 -23.61 21.31
CA ASN A 356 22.15 -23.88 21.94
C ASN A 356 20.97 -23.13 21.30
N LEU A 357 21.21 -22.37 20.23
CA LEU A 357 20.17 -21.66 19.50
C LEU A 357 19.08 -22.62 19.01
N LYS A 358 17.83 -22.27 19.33
CA LYS A 358 16.61 -22.97 18.91
C LYS A 358 15.77 -22.15 17.95
N THR A 359 15.83 -20.83 18.04
CA THR A 359 15.08 -19.91 17.19
C THR A 359 16.01 -18.91 16.54
N ILE A 360 16.03 -18.87 15.21
CA ILE A 360 16.83 -17.93 14.43
C ILE A 360 15.93 -17.25 13.41
N ASN A 361 15.83 -15.92 13.47
CA ASN A 361 15.11 -15.14 12.48
C ASN A 361 16.07 -14.29 11.63
N LEU A 362 16.17 -14.62 10.35
CA LEU A 362 17.01 -13.98 9.34
C LEU A 362 16.17 -13.44 8.16
N THR A 363 14.86 -13.25 8.35
CA THR A 363 13.96 -12.69 7.33
C THR A 363 14.57 -11.42 6.71
N CYS A 364 14.57 -11.34 5.38
CA CYS A 364 15.12 -10.25 4.57
C CYS A 364 16.62 -9.97 4.75
N CYS A 365 17.41 -10.90 5.31
CA CYS A 365 18.87 -10.81 5.30
C CYS A 365 19.41 -11.23 3.93
N ARG A 366 19.40 -10.29 2.97
CA ARG A 366 19.66 -10.59 1.54
C ARG A 366 21.08 -11.04 1.20
N SER A 367 22.04 -10.87 2.12
CA SER A 367 23.47 -11.16 1.88
C SER A 367 23.90 -12.57 2.31
N ILE A 368 22.99 -13.39 2.85
CA ILE A 368 23.29 -14.76 3.27
C ILE A 368 23.08 -15.75 2.11
N THR A 369 23.91 -16.79 2.04
CA THR A 369 23.83 -17.86 1.04
C THR A 369 23.77 -19.23 1.72
N ASP A 370 23.81 -20.31 0.93
CA ASP A 370 23.85 -21.69 1.45
C ASP A 370 24.95 -21.95 2.48
N ALA A 371 26.06 -21.19 2.45
CA ALA A 371 27.15 -21.33 3.41
C ALA A 371 26.73 -20.97 4.84
N ALA A 372 25.97 -19.88 5.02
CA ALA A 372 25.45 -19.49 6.33
C ALA A 372 24.50 -20.56 6.89
N ILE A 373 23.59 -21.06 6.05
CA ILE A 373 22.60 -22.05 6.47
C ILE A 373 23.25 -23.39 6.79
N SER A 374 24.27 -23.78 6.03
CA SER A 374 25.07 -24.98 6.33
C SER A 374 25.74 -24.85 7.71
N ALA A 375 26.36 -23.70 8.01
CA ALA A 375 26.98 -23.47 9.31
C ALA A 375 25.98 -23.49 10.48
N ILE A 376 24.78 -22.93 10.28
CA ILE A 376 23.68 -23.04 11.25
C ILE A 376 23.32 -24.51 11.45
N ALA A 377 23.13 -25.27 10.37
CA ALA A 377 22.71 -26.67 10.43
C ALA A 377 23.75 -27.56 11.13
N ASP A 378 25.04 -27.34 10.87
CA ASP A 378 26.14 -28.10 11.43
C ASP A 378 26.32 -27.85 12.94
N SER A 379 26.08 -26.60 13.38
CA SER A 379 26.37 -26.15 14.75
C SER A 379 25.15 -26.24 15.67
N CYS A 380 23.95 -25.86 15.19
CA CYS A 380 22.72 -25.75 15.98
C CYS A 380 21.79 -26.94 15.72
N ARG A 381 22.19 -28.15 16.14
CA ARG A 381 21.43 -29.39 15.84
C ARG A 381 20.06 -29.50 16.51
N ASN A 382 19.84 -28.70 17.56
CA ASN A 382 18.55 -28.62 18.28
C ASN A 382 17.66 -27.48 17.80
N LEU A 383 17.90 -26.96 16.59
CA LEU A 383 17.11 -25.88 15.99
C LEU A 383 15.65 -26.30 15.84
N LEU A 384 14.74 -25.45 16.32
CA LEU A 384 13.29 -25.65 16.28
C LEU A 384 12.60 -24.70 15.30
N CYS A 385 13.10 -23.46 15.17
CA CYS A 385 12.49 -22.44 14.33
C CYS A 385 13.56 -21.68 13.53
N LEU A 386 13.39 -21.63 12.20
CA LEU A 386 14.27 -20.89 11.30
C LEU A 386 13.43 -20.07 10.31
N LYS A 387 13.65 -18.74 10.28
CA LYS A 387 12.93 -17.84 9.37
C LYS A 387 13.89 -17.20 8.37
N LEU A 388 13.61 -17.38 7.09
CA LEU A 388 14.46 -17.02 5.96
C LEU A 388 13.67 -16.34 4.83
N GLU A 389 12.52 -15.74 5.14
CA GLU A 389 11.71 -15.05 4.12
C GLU A 389 12.54 -14.03 3.34
N SER A 390 12.42 -14.00 2.01
CA SER A 390 13.17 -13.13 1.09
C SER A 390 14.71 -13.24 1.18
N CYS A 391 15.25 -14.42 1.53
CA CYS A 391 16.69 -14.73 1.47
C CYS A 391 17.07 -15.37 0.12
N ASN A 392 16.99 -14.60 -0.95
CA ASN A 392 16.94 -15.10 -2.34
C ASN A 392 18.20 -15.84 -2.86
N MET A 393 19.31 -15.84 -2.11
CA MET A 393 20.54 -16.54 -2.49
C MET A 393 20.67 -17.95 -1.89
N ILE A 394 19.66 -18.43 -1.16
CA ILE A 394 19.61 -19.82 -0.68
C ILE A 394 19.00 -20.75 -1.75
N THR A 395 19.47 -21.99 -1.81
CA THR A 395 19.08 -23.00 -2.81
C THR A 395 18.72 -24.34 -2.14
N GLU A 396 18.48 -25.39 -2.94
CA GLU A 396 18.27 -26.75 -2.42
C GLU A 396 19.45 -27.29 -1.59
N LYS A 397 20.65 -26.71 -1.73
CA LYS A 397 21.83 -27.08 -0.93
C LYS A 397 21.62 -26.76 0.56
N SER A 398 21.03 -25.60 0.88
CA SER A 398 20.63 -25.25 2.24
C SER A 398 19.70 -26.30 2.84
N LEU A 399 18.67 -26.69 2.09
CA LEU A 399 17.66 -27.66 2.55
C LEU A 399 18.25 -29.06 2.73
N LYS A 400 19.24 -29.44 1.90
CA LYS A 400 19.99 -30.69 2.09
C LYS A 400 20.68 -30.75 3.46
N GLN A 401 21.33 -29.68 3.87
CA GLN A 401 22.02 -29.63 5.16
C GLN A 401 21.04 -29.61 6.33
N LEU A 402 20.02 -28.75 6.26
CA LEU A 402 18.95 -28.71 7.27
C LEU A 402 18.29 -30.09 7.46
N GLY A 403 17.89 -30.74 6.37
CA GLY A 403 17.29 -32.08 6.40
C GLY A 403 18.23 -33.18 6.90
N SER A 404 19.54 -32.94 6.95
CA SER A 404 20.52 -33.93 7.44
C SER A 404 20.86 -33.72 8.92
N HIS A 405 20.93 -32.48 9.40
CA HIS A 405 21.43 -32.18 10.75
C HIS A 405 20.40 -31.56 11.71
N CYS A 406 19.32 -30.94 11.20
CA CYS A 406 18.28 -30.27 12.00
C CYS A 406 16.96 -31.03 12.00
N THR A 407 16.97 -32.32 12.34
CA THR A 407 15.77 -33.18 12.28
C THR A 407 14.69 -32.82 13.32
N LEU A 408 15.01 -31.94 14.27
CA LEU A 408 14.08 -31.43 15.28
C LEU A 408 13.31 -30.18 14.83
N LEU A 409 13.55 -29.68 13.61
CA LEU A 409 12.93 -28.45 13.12
C LEU A 409 11.39 -28.55 13.10
N GLU A 410 10.73 -27.59 13.74
CA GLU A 410 9.27 -27.51 13.89
C GLU A 410 8.67 -26.38 13.03
N GLU A 411 9.38 -25.26 12.86
CA GLU A 411 8.95 -24.13 12.01
C GLU A 411 10.05 -23.74 11.01
N LEU A 412 9.70 -23.65 9.74
CA LEU A 412 10.58 -23.16 8.68
C LEU A 412 9.82 -22.20 7.76
N ASP A 413 10.33 -20.98 7.65
CA ASP A 413 9.82 -19.96 6.72
C ASP A 413 10.82 -19.72 5.59
N LEU A 414 10.43 -20.07 4.36
CA LEU A 414 11.19 -19.91 3.13
C LEU A 414 10.43 -19.05 2.12
N THR A 415 9.47 -18.24 2.58
CA THR A 415 8.65 -17.39 1.71
C THR A 415 9.56 -16.51 0.83
N ASP A 416 9.22 -16.35 -0.44
CA ASP A 416 9.96 -15.52 -1.42
C ASP A 416 11.40 -16.01 -1.68
N CYS A 417 11.73 -17.29 -1.43
CA CYS A 417 13.05 -17.85 -1.72
C CYS A 417 13.09 -18.59 -3.07
N PHE A 418 13.37 -17.86 -4.15
CA PHE A 418 13.31 -18.39 -5.54
C PHE A 418 14.20 -19.59 -5.84
N GLY A 419 15.29 -19.79 -5.08
CA GLY A 419 16.20 -20.93 -5.26
C GLY A 419 15.65 -22.26 -4.72
N ILE A 420 14.50 -22.27 -4.04
CA ILE A 420 13.89 -23.48 -3.51
C ILE A 420 13.06 -24.19 -4.60
N ASN A 421 13.27 -25.50 -4.74
CA ASN A 421 12.66 -26.37 -5.75
C ASN A 421 12.25 -27.73 -5.16
N ASP A 422 11.64 -28.60 -5.98
CA ASP A 422 11.17 -29.93 -5.57
C ASP A 422 12.26 -30.83 -4.98
N ARG A 423 13.49 -30.75 -5.51
CA ARG A 423 14.64 -31.50 -4.98
C ARG A 423 15.03 -30.99 -3.58
N GLY A 424 14.91 -29.68 -3.35
CA GLY A 424 15.05 -29.09 -2.03
C GLY A 424 14.01 -29.62 -1.05
N LEU A 425 12.73 -29.67 -1.46
CA LEU A 425 11.65 -30.21 -0.63
C LEU A 425 11.81 -31.71 -0.33
N GLU A 426 12.30 -32.50 -1.28
CA GLU A 426 12.68 -33.90 -1.03
C GLU A 426 13.67 -34.02 0.12
N ARG A 427 14.72 -33.18 0.14
CA ARG A 427 15.71 -33.21 1.21
C ARG A 427 15.16 -32.70 2.53
N LEU A 428 14.38 -31.63 2.48
CA LEU A 428 13.73 -31.05 3.65
C LEU A 428 12.75 -32.03 4.32
N SER A 429 12.11 -32.92 3.53
CA SER A 429 11.14 -33.89 4.04
C SER A 429 11.67 -34.81 5.15
N ARG A 430 13.00 -34.89 5.32
CA ARG A 430 13.66 -35.58 6.44
C ARG A 430 13.39 -34.91 7.80
N CYS A 431 13.01 -33.64 7.84
CA CYS A 431 12.54 -32.95 9.03
C CYS A 431 11.09 -33.36 9.35
N SER A 432 10.91 -34.58 9.83
CA SER A 432 9.58 -35.18 10.09
C SER A 432 8.80 -34.53 11.23
N ARG A 433 9.45 -33.66 12.02
CA ARG A 433 8.84 -32.89 13.12
C ARG A 433 8.27 -31.53 12.69
N LEU A 434 8.35 -31.18 11.41
CA LEU A 434 7.81 -29.92 10.91
C LEU A 434 6.31 -29.81 11.24
N LEU A 435 5.97 -28.71 11.92
CA LEU A 435 4.62 -28.31 12.29
C LEU A 435 4.15 -27.12 11.44
N CYS A 436 5.06 -26.23 11.06
CA CYS A 436 4.78 -25.05 10.24
C CYS A 436 5.81 -24.94 9.11
N LEU A 437 5.33 -24.91 7.86
CA LEU A 437 6.16 -24.74 6.68
C LEU A 437 5.57 -23.64 5.80
N LYS A 438 6.34 -22.59 5.54
CA LYS A 438 5.93 -21.49 4.67
C LYS A 438 6.81 -21.43 3.43
N LEU A 439 6.17 -21.49 2.27
CA LEU A 439 6.78 -21.59 0.95
C LEU A 439 6.15 -20.57 -0.03
N GLY A 440 5.44 -19.56 0.47
CA GLY A 440 4.78 -18.58 -0.39
C GLY A 440 5.78 -17.96 -1.37
N LEU A 441 5.37 -17.69 -2.61
CA LEU A 441 6.20 -17.14 -3.69
C LEU A 441 7.39 -18.02 -4.13
N CYS A 442 7.53 -19.26 -3.64
CA CYS A 442 8.50 -20.23 -4.18
C CYS A 442 7.97 -20.83 -5.48
N THR A 443 8.17 -20.14 -6.61
CA THR A 443 7.57 -20.53 -7.90
C THR A 443 8.14 -21.80 -8.54
N ASN A 444 9.26 -22.33 -8.05
CA ASN A 444 9.96 -23.49 -8.61
C ASN A 444 9.60 -24.82 -7.93
N ILE A 445 8.56 -24.83 -7.11
CA ILE A 445 8.00 -26.05 -6.51
C ILE A 445 6.73 -26.48 -7.27
N SER A 446 6.49 -27.78 -7.30
CA SER A 446 5.34 -28.42 -7.94
C SER A 446 4.69 -29.48 -7.05
N ASP A 447 3.68 -30.15 -7.57
CA ASP A 447 3.05 -31.32 -6.95
C ASP A 447 4.05 -32.40 -6.53
N THR A 448 5.16 -32.53 -7.26
CA THR A 448 6.25 -33.47 -6.92
C THR A 448 6.92 -33.10 -5.58
N GLY A 449 7.21 -31.82 -5.38
CA GLY A 449 7.77 -31.34 -4.12
C GLY A 449 6.79 -31.54 -2.95
N LEU A 450 5.51 -31.27 -3.19
CA LEU A 450 4.46 -31.46 -2.19
C LEU A 450 4.26 -32.93 -1.82
N PHE A 451 4.39 -33.85 -2.79
CA PHE A 451 4.38 -35.30 -2.54
C PHE A 451 5.48 -35.73 -1.56
N TYR A 452 6.70 -35.21 -1.69
CA TYR A 452 7.78 -35.54 -0.75
C TYR A 452 7.49 -35.06 0.66
N ILE A 453 6.99 -33.83 0.82
CA ILE A 453 6.58 -33.29 2.12
C ILE A 453 5.47 -34.15 2.71
N ALA A 454 4.43 -34.46 1.93
CA ALA A 454 3.32 -35.28 2.38
C ALA A 454 3.74 -36.69 2.83
N SER A 455 4.75 -37.27 2.18
CA SER A 455 5.23 -38.62 2.49
C SER A 455 5.88 -38.74 3.86
N ASN A 456 6.54 -37.69 4.37
CA ASN A 456 7.37 -37.77 5.57
C ASN A 456 6.99 -36.78 6.69
N CYS A 457 6.36 -35.64 6.37
CA CYS A 457 6.01 -34.58 7.33
C CYS A 457 4.55 -34.71 7.83
N SER A 458 4.21 -35.86 8.40
CA SER A 458 2.83 -36.16 8.86
C SER A 458 2.32 -35.30 10.02
N GLN A 459 3.20 -34.58 10.72
CA GLN A 459 2.87 -33.72 11.85
C GLN A 459 2.49 -32.28 11.45
N LEU A 460 2.53 -31.96 10.16
CA LEU A 460 2.32 -30.60 9.68
C LEU A 460 0.94 -30.05 10.06
N HIS A 461 0.92 -28.87 10.68
CA HIS A 461 -0.26 -28.14 11.14
C HIS A 461 -0.56 -26.90 10.28
N GLU A 462 0.48 -26.23 9.79
CA GLU A 462 0.37 -25.02 8.97
C GLU A 462 1.24 -25.15 7.72
N LEU A 463 0.63 -24.93 6.56
CA LEU A 463 1.31 -24.90 5.27
C LEU A 463 0.88 -23.67 4.48
N ASP A 464 1.85 -22.82 4.15
CA ASP A 464 1.62 -21.66 3.29
C ASP A 464 2.22 -21.87 1.89
N LEU A 465 1.37 -21.89 0.87
CA LEU A 465 1.71 -22.05 -0.53
C LEU A 465 1.27 -20.83 -1.36
N TYR A 466 1.10 -19.66 -0.74
CA TYR A 466 0.69 -18.42 -1.42
C TYR A 466 1.44 -18.22 -2.74
N ARG A 467 0.73 -18.13 -3.87
CA ARG A 467 1.32 -17.94 -5.23
C ARG A 467 2.34 -19.01 -5.66
N CYS A 468 2.25 -20.24 -5.16
CA CYS A 468 3.02 -21.36 -5.68
C CYS A 468 2.34 -21.92 -6.94
N MET A 469 2.63 -21.32 -8.10
CA MET A 469 1.90 -21.56 -9.35
C MET A 469 2.00 -23.00 -9.89
N GLY A 470 3.01 -23.78 -9.46
CA GLY A 470 3.18 -25.18 -9.85
C GLY A 470 2.38 -26.19 -9.03
N ILE A 471 1.61 -25.73 -8.03
CA ILE A 471 0.78 -26.59 -7.18
C ILE A 471 -0.62 -26.74 -7.78
N GLY A 472 -1.02 -27.98 -8.02
CA GLY A 472 -2.31 -28.40 -8.58
C GLY A 472 -2.94 -29.54 -7.79
N ASP A 473 -3.87 -30.26 -8.43
CA ASP A 473 -4.73 -31.23 -7.77
C ASP A 473 -3.99 -32.47 -7.24
N ASP A 474 -2.96 -32.95 -7.94
CA ASP A 474 -2.20 -34.15 -7.55
C ASP A 474 -1.38 -33.89 -6.27
N GLY A 475 -0.83 -32.68 -6.15
CA GLY A 475 -0.14 -32.25 -4.94
C GLY A 475 -1.08 -32.16 -3.75
N LEU A 476 -2.30 -31.64 -3.95
CA LEU A 476 -3.32 -31.60 -2.90
C LEU A 476 -3.83 -32.99 -2.52
N ALA A 477 -3.92 -33.93 -3.48
CA ALA A 477 -4.25 -35.32 -3.19
C ALA A 477 -3.16 -35.99 -2.33
N ALA A 478 -1.88 -35.79 -2.68
CA ALA A 478 -0.76 -36.26 -1.89
C ALA A 478 -0.78 -35.67 -0.47
N LEU A 479 -0.90 -34.35 -0.35
CA LEU A 479 -0.99 -33.65 0.93
C LEU A 479 -2.15 -34.18 1.79
N SER A 480 -3.31 -34.37 1.18
CA SER A 480 -4.50 -34.86 1.86
C SER A 480 -4.35 -36.31 2.33
N SER A 481 -3.52 -37.11 1.68
CA SER A 481 -3.21 -38.48 2.11
C SER A 481 -2.22 -38.54 3.28
N GLY A 482 -1.19 -37.70 3.27
CA GLY A 482 -0.04 -37.78 4.19
C GLY A 482 -0.10 -36.85 5.42
N CYS A 483 -0.66 -35.64 5.28
CA CYS A 483 -0.62 -34.60 6.32
C CYS A 483 -1.99 -34.42 7.02
N LYS A 484 -2.50 -35.49 7.65
CA LYS A 484 -3.84 -35.49 8.28
C LYS A 484 -4.03 -34.52 9.43
N LYS A 485 -2.95 -34.00 10.02
CA LYS A 485 -2.96 -33.04 11.12
C LYS A 485 -3.01 -31.57 10.67
N LEU A 486 -3.14 -31.31 9.37
CA LEU A 486 -3.14 -29.96 8.83
C LEU A 486 -4.38 -29.17 9.29
N ARG A 487 -4.13 -27.99 9.85
CA ARG A 487 -5.14 -27.09 10.40
C ARG A 487 -5.25 -25.81 9.59
N LYS A 488 -4.13 -25.29 9.12
CA LYS A 488 -4.08 -24.08 8.31
C LYS A 488 -3.43 -24.35 6.96
N LEU A 489 -4.10 -23.91 5.90
CA LEU A 489 -3.61 -24.04 4.55
C LEU A 489 -3.90 -22.76 3.76
N ASN A 490 -2.86 -22.19 3.16
CA ASN A 490 -2.99 -21.06 2.26
C ASN A 490 -2.64 -21.49 0.83
N LEU A 491 -3.63 -21.48 -0.05
CA LEU A 491 -3.52 -21.79 -1.49
C LEU A 491 -3.84 -20.57 -2.35
N SER A 492 -3.88 -19.37 -1.75
CA SER A 492 -4.23 -18.16 -2.48
C SER A 492 -3.35 -17.99 -3.72
N TYR A 493 -4.01 -17.82 -4.87
CA TYR A 493 -3.41 -17.69 -6.19
C TYR A 493 -2.58 -18.90 -6.66
N CYS A 494 -2.86 -20.12 -6.17
CA CYS A 494 -2.38 -21.36 -6.79
C CYS A 494 -3.30 -21.74 -7.96
N ILE A 495 -3.10 -21.09 -9.11
CA ILE A 495 -4.04 -21.09 -10.24
C ILE A 495 -4.29 -22.47 -10.89
N GLU A 496 -3.48 -23.48 -10.59
CA GLU A 496 -3.65 -24.84 -11.11
C GLU A 496 -4.59 -25.71 -10.27
N VAL A 497 -5.04 -25.23 -9.11
CA VAL A 497 -6.01 -25.93 -8.26
C VAL A 497 -7.42 -25.86 -8.85
N THR A 498 -8.07 -27.01 -9.00
CA THR A 498 -9.43 -27.16 -9.53
C THR A 498 -10.38 -27.78 -8.50
N ASP A 499 -11.62 -28.07 -8.92
CA ASP A 499 -12.60 -28.77 -8.09
C ASP A 499 -12.13 -30.15 -7.60
N LYS A 500 -11.25 -30.84 -8.35
CA LYS A 500 -10.67 -32.13 -7.91
C LYS A 500 -9.71 -31.97 -6.73
N GLY A 501 -8.90 -30.91 -6.74
CA GLY A 501 -8.05 -30.55 -5.62
C GLY A 501 -8.88 -30.18 -4.39
N MET A 502 -9.97 -29.42 -4.59
CA MET A 502 -10.93 -29.09 -3.53
C MET A 502 -11.61 -30.33 -2.92
N GLU A 503 -11.98 -31.32 -3.74
CA GLU A 503 -12.49 -32.61 -3.26
C GLU A 503 -11.44 -33.34 -2.41
N SER A 504 -10.18 -33.35 -2.85
CA SER A 504 -9.07 -33.96 -2.11
C SER A 504 -8.87 -33.31 -0.74
N LEU A 505 -8.90 -31.98 -0.67
CA LEU A 505 -8.83 -31.23 0.60
C LEU A 505 -9.95 -31.61 1.57
N GLY A 506 -11.10 -32.10 1.07
CA GLY A 506 -12.19 -32.64 1.88
C GLY A 506 -11.75 -33.75 2.84
N TYR A 507 -10.65 -34.46 2.56
CA TYR A 507 -10.12 -35.53 3.42
C TYR A 507 -9.22 -35.03 4.55
N LEU A 508 -9.02 -33.72 4.70
CA LEU A 508 -8.31 -33.08 5.81
C LEU A 508 -9.29 -32.68 6.92
N GLU A 509 -9.67 -33.65 7.76
CA GLU A 509 -10.70 -33.46 8.79
C GLU A 509 -10.34 -32.44 9.88
N GLU A 510 -9.03 -32.18 10.08
CA GLU A 510 -8.54 -31.21 11.07
C GLU A 510 -8.49 -29.76 10.56
N LEU A 511 -8.74 -29.54 9.27
CA LEU A 511 -8.62 -28.24 8.61
C LEU A 511 -9.61 -27.23 9.21
N SER A 512 -9.06 -26.14 9.74
CA SER A 512 -9.82 -25.06 10.40
C SER A 512 -9.70 -23.72 9.67
N ASP A 513 -8.56 -23.45 9.03
CA ASP A 513 -8.26 -22.16 8.39
C ASP A 513 -7.82 -22.41 6.95
N LEU A 514 -8.61 -21.92 5.99
CA LEU A 514 -8.36 -22.14 4.58
C LEU A 514 -8.46 -20.84 3.78
N GLU A 515 -7.37 -20.46 3.12
CA GLU A 515 -7.31 -19.31 2.23
C GLU A 515 -7.20 -19.75 0.77
N LEU A 516 -8.18 -19.34 -0.05
CA LEU A 516 -8.35 -19.75 -1.45
C LEU A 516 -8.44 -18.53 -2.37
N ARG A 517 -7.82 -17.39 -2.02
CA ARG A 517 -8.04 -16.14 -2.75
C ARG A 517 -7.61 -16.28 -4.22
N GLY A 518 -8.45 -15.80 -5.13
CA GLY A 518 -8.11 -15.73 -6.56
C GLY A 518 -7.90 -17.08 -7.24
N LEU A 519 -8.50 -18.16 -6.72
CA LEU A 519 -8.60 -19.43 -7.44
C LEU A 519 -9.74 -19.34 -8.45
N ASP A 520 -9.41 -19.20 -9.72
CA ASP A 520 -10.37 -18.96 -10.81
C ASP A 520 -10.83 -20.24 -11.51
N LYS A 521 -10.24 -21.41 -11.20
CA LYS A 521 -10.64 -22.72 -11.72
C LYS A 521 -11.56 -23.52 -10.78
N ILE A 522 -11.80 -23.04 -9.54
CA ILE A 522 -12.76 -23.66 -8.62
C ILE A 522 -14.18 -23.14 -8.86
N THR A 523 -15.18 -23.99 -8.67
CA THR A 523 -16.60 -23.70 -8.85
C THR A 523 -17.43 -24.07 -7.60
N GLY A 524 -18.75 -23.92 -7.68
CA GLY A 524 -19.66 -24.38 -6.65
C GLY A 524 -19.55 -25.89 -6.36
N VAL A 525 -19.14 -26.69 -7.35
CA VAL A 525 -18.93 -28.14 -7.21
C VAL A 525 -17.77 -28.44 -6.26
N GLY A 526 -16.61 -27.82 -6.46
CA GLY A 526 -15.45 -27.99 -5.60
C GLY A 526 -15.69 -27.49 -4.18
N LEU A 527 -16.32 -26.32 -4.02
CA LEU A 527 -16.69 -25.82 -2.70
C LEU A 527 -17.63 -26.79 -1.97
N THR A 528 -18.63 -27.33 -2.68
CA THR A 528 -19.56 -28.33 -2.13
C THR A 528 -18.82 -29.59 -1.67
N ALA A 529 -17.94 -30.14 -2.50
CA ALA A 529 -17.16 -31.32 -2.17
C ALA A 529 -16.31 -31.13 -0.90
N LEU A 530 -15.67 -29.96 -0.77
CA LEU A 530 -14.86 -29.59 0.40
C LEU A 530 -15.72 -29.54 1.68
N VAL A 531 -16.80 -28.76 1.69
CA VAL A 531 -17.58 -28.46 2.91
C VAL A 531 -18.42 -29.65 3.40
N ILE A 532 -18.75 -30.59 2.52
CA ILE A 532 -19.42 -31.85 2.89
C ILE A 532 -18.56 -32.64 3.90
N ARG A 533 -17.24 -32.58 3.81
CA ARG A 533 -16.33 -33.35 4.68
C ARG A 533 -15.59 -32.50 5.71
N CYS A 534 -15.16 -31.29 5.37
CA CYS A 534 -14.39 -30.40 6.27
C CYS A 534 -15.27 -29.72 7.33
N LYS A 535 -15.67 -30.47 8.37
CA LYS A 535 -16.57 -29.98 9.43
C LYS A 535 -15.94 -29.04 10.45
N ARG A 536 -14.60 -28.92 10.48
CA ARG A 536 -13.88 -28.08 11.47
C ARG A 536 -13.53 -26.69 10.97
N LEU A 537 -13.87 -26.35 9.72
CA LEU A 537 -13.62 -25.03 9.16
C LEU A 537 -14.21 -23.92 10.05
N ALA A 538 -13.32 -23.03 10.48
CA ALA A 538 -13.59 -21.86 11.31
C ALA A 538 -13.27 -20.56 10.56
N TYR A 539 -12.30 -20.57 9.64
CA TYR A 539 -11.97 -19.47 8.75
C TYR A 539 -11.92 -19.95 7.30
N LEU A 540 -12.62 -19.24 6.41
CA LEU A 540 -12.61 -19.50 4.98
C LEU A 540 -12.52 -18.18 4.20
N ASP A 541 -11.50 -18.05 3.36
CA ASP A 541 -11.33 -16.91 2.48
C ASP A 541 -11.49 -17.32 1.00
N LEU A 542 -12.57 -16.84 0.38
CA LEU A 542 -12.91 -17.08 -1.01
C LEU A 542 -12.78 -15.80 -1.86
N LYS A 543 -12.07 -14.78 -1.37
CA LYS A 543 -11.97 -13.49 -2.09
C LYS A 543 -11.53 -13.70 -3.54
N HIS A 544 -12.22 -13.07 -4.49
CA HIS A 544 -11.98 -13.22 -5.94
C HIS A 544 -12.23 -14.63 -6.52
N CYS A 545 -12.96 -15.52 -5.86
CA CYS A 545 -13.40 -16.80 -6.44
C CYS A 545 -14.70 -16.62 -7.25
N GLY A 546 -14.63 -15.90 -8.37
CA GLY A 546 -15.81 -15.47 -9.13
C GLY A 546 -16.64 -16.57 -9.80
N LYS A 547 -16.11 -17.79 -9.93
CA LYS A 547 -16.82 -18.94 -10.54
C LYS A 547 -17.55 -19.82 -9.52
N VAL A 548 -17.45 -19.52 -8.23
CA VAL A 548 -18.29 -20.16 -7.20
C VAL A 548 -19.69 -19.57 -7.29
N ASP A 549 -20.66 -20.41 -7.59
CA ASP A 549 -22.07 -20.04 -7.71
C ASP A 549 -22.84 -20.31 -6.39
N ASP A 550 -24.13 -19.96 -6.40
CA ASP A 550 -25.01 -20.12 -5.24
C ASP A 550 -25.11 -21.57 -4.74
N THR A 551 -24.91 -22.57 -5.61
CA THR A 551 -24.98 -23.99 -5.20
C THR A 551 -23.89 -24.31 -4.17
N GLY A 552 -22.67 -23.81 -4.40
CA GLY A 552 -21.56 -23.93 -3.46
C GLY A 552 -21.81 -23.17 -2.16
N PHE A 553 -22.39 -21.97 -2.23
CA PHE A 553 -22.71 -21.17 -1.05
C PHE A 553 -23.85 -21.78 -0.22
N TRP A 554 -24.85 -22.41 -0.84
CA TRP A 554 -25.88 -23.17 -0.12
C TRP A 554 -25.28 -24.38 0.61
N ALA A 555 -24.41 -25.13 -0.06
CA ALA A 555 -23.68 -26.23 0.56
C ALA A 555 -22.85 -25.76 1.76
N LEU A 556 -22.15 -24.63 1.60
CA LEU A 556 -21.38 -23.99 2.68
C LEU A 556 -22.28 -23.63 3.87
N ALA A 557 -23.41 -22.96 3.61
CA ALA A 557 -24.37 -22.56 4.63
C ALA A 557 -24.94 -23.76 5.41
N TYR A 558 -25.17 -24.88 4.72
CA TYR A 558 -25.75 -26.08 5.31
C TYR A 558 -24.74 -26.90 6.11
N HIS A 559 -23.53 -27.06 5.57
CA HIS A 559 -22.54 -28.01 6.08
C HIS A 559 -21.47 -27.42 7.01
N SER A 560 -21.16 -26.12 6.91
CA SER A 560 -20.04 -25.48 7.62
C SER A 560 -20.47 -24.71 8.87
N ARG A 561 -21.30 -25.32 9.72
CA ARG A 561 -21.85 -24.66 10.94
C ARG A 561 -20.81 -24.18 11.96
N ASN A 562 -19.55 -24.62 11.84
CA ASN A 562 -18.44 -24.18 12.68
C ASN A 562 -17.76 -22.88 12.21
N LEU A 563 -18.11 -22.37 11.03
CA LEU A 563 -17.48 -21.21 10.44
C LEU A 563 -17.71 -19.97 11.31
N ARG A 564 -16.61 -19.29 11.65
CA ARG A 564 -16.58 -18.09 12.48
C ARG A 564 -16.19 -16.86 11.69
N GLN A 565 -15.35 -17.03 10.67
CA GLN A 565 -14.93 -15.95 9.82
C GLN A 565 -15.03 -16.37 8.35
N ILE A 566 -15.60 -15.49 7.53
CA ILE A 566 -15.71 -15.69 6.09
C ILE A 566 -15.32 -14.43 5.33
N ASN A 567 -14.65 -14.61 4.19
CA ASN A 567 -14.44 -13.53 3.23
C ASN A 567 -15.01 -13.94 1.88
N LEU A 568 -16.07 -13.26 1.47
CA LEU A 568 -16.76 -13.48 0.20
C LEU A 568 -16.52 -12.35 -0.79
N SER A 569 -15.64 -11.41 -0.47
CA SER A 569 -15.46 -10.20 -1.27
C SER A 569 -15.13 -10.54 -2.73
N TYR A 570 -15.76 -9.84 -3.67
CA TYR A 570 -15.64 -10.11 -5.12
C TYR A 570 -16.12 -11.51 -5.59
N CYS A 571 -16.95 -12.21 -4.82
CA CYS A 571 -17.62 -13.43 -5.29
C CYS A 571 -18.92 -13.12 -6.05
N SER A 572 -19.39 -14.08 -6.84
CA SER A 572 -20.63 -13.99 -7.64
C SER A 572 -21.88 -14.49 -6.87
N ILE A 573 -21.97 -14.21 -5.57
CA ILE A 573 -23.08 -14.63 -4.70
C ILE A 573 -24.32 -13.74 -4.89
N THR A 574 -25.52 -14.33 -4.86
CA THR A 574 -26.79 -13.58 -4.93
C THR A 574 -27.39 -13.27 -3.56
N ASP A 575 -28.45 -12.44 -3.53
CA ASP A 575 -29.23 -12.12 -2.33
C ASP A 575 -29.65 -13.35 -1.54
N MET A 576 -30.22 -14.35 -2.22
CA MET A 576 -30.78 -15.53 -1.58
C MET A 576 -29.69 -16.40 -0.94
N ALA A 577 -28.59 -16.62 -1.66
CA ALA A 577 -27.46 -17.36 -1.14
C ALA A 577 -26.77 -16.62 0.01
N LEU A 578 -26.62 -15.29 -0.07
CA LEU A 578 -26.05 -14.50 1.02
C LEU A 578 -26.94 -14.59 2.28
N CYS A 579 -28.27 -14.47 2.13
CA CYS A 579 -29.20 -14.64 3.24
C CYS A 579 -29.08 -16.02 3.89
N MET A 580 -28.95 -17.08 3.08
CA MET A 580 -28.75 -18.45 3.57
C MET A 580 -27.42 -18.60 4.33
N VAL A 581 -26.32 -18.10 3.78
CA VAL A 581 -25.00 -18.13 4.41
C VAL A 581 -25.04 -17.39 5.75
N MET A 582 -25.51 -16.15 5.76
CA MET A 582 -25.52 -15.32 6.97
C MET A 582 -26.53 -15.82 8.02
N GLY A 583 -27.67 -16.37 7.57
CA GLY A 583 -28.73 -16.91 8.41
C GLY A 583 -28.40 -18.26 9.05
N ASN A 584 -27.82 -19.20 8.29
CA ASN A 584 -27.60 -20.58 8.74
C ASN A 584 -26.25 -20.82 9.40
N LEU A 585 -25.24 -19.98 9.14
CA LEU A 585 -23.95 -20.06 9.83
C LEU A 585 -24.06 -19.48 11.25
N THR A 586 -24.59 -20.29 12.17
CA THR A 586 -24.92 -19.88 13.54
C THR A 586 -23.72 -19.53 14.41
N ARG A 587 -22.49 -19.80 13.96
CA ARG A 587 -21.24 -19.43 14.67
C ARG A 587 -20.48 -18.29 14.01
N LEU A 588 -21.01 -17.72 12.92
CA LEU A 588 -20.36 -16.66 12.17
C LEU A 588 -20.26 -15.38 13.00
N GLN A 589 -19.05 -14.86 13.11
CA GLN A 589 -18.69 -13.67 13.88
C GLN A 589 -18.11 -12.58 12.99
N ASP A 590 -17.29 -12.94 12.00
CA ASP A 590 -16.58 -11.98 11.16
C ASP A 590 -16.89 -12.24 9.68
N ALA A 591 -17.36 -11.23 8.95
CA ALA A 591 -17.68 -11.37 7.53
C ALA A 591 -17.13 -10.21 6.70
N ASP A 592 -16.34 -10.51 5.68
CA ASP A 592 -15.88 -9.53 4.70
C ASP A 592 -16.70 -9.66 3.41
N LEU A 593 -17.55 -8.67 3.15
CA LEU A 593 -18.59 -8.69 2.10
C LEU A 593 -18.45 -7.48 1.17
N VAL A 594 -17.24 -7.19 0.71
CA VAL A 594 -16.94 -6.02 -0.11
C VAL A 594 -17.05 -6.36 -1.60
N HIS A 595 -17.67 -5.47 -2.40
CA HIS A 595 -17.81 -5.61 -3.84
C HIS A 595 -18.57 -6.87 -4.31
N LEU A 596 -19.66 -7.23 -3.63
CA LEU A 596 -20.62 -8.24 -4.09
C LEU A 596 -21.58 -7.61 -5.10
N ARG A 597 -21.28 -7.73 -6.40
CA ARG A 597 -22.02 -7.03 -7.47
C ARG A 597 -23.44 -7.59 -7.71
N ASN A 598 -23.68 -8.83 -7.30
CA ASN A 598 -24.95 -9.54 -7.51
C ASN A 598 -25.84 -9.51 -6.25
N VAL A 599 -25.48 -8.72 -5.25
CA VAL A 599 -26.25 -8.55 -4.01
C VAL A 599 -26.85 -7.14 -3.98
N THR A 600 -28.17 -7.05 -3.83
CA THR A 600 -28.91 -5.81 -3.70
C THR A 600 -28.82 -5.25 -2.27
N VAL A 601 -29.21 -3.98 -2.09
CA VAL A 601 -29.29 -3.37 -0.75
C VAL A 601 -30.27 -4.11 0.15
N GLU A 602 -31.41 -4.55 -0.40
CA GLU A 602 -32.41 -5.35 0.32
C GLU A 602 -31.85 -6.71 0.73
N GLY A 603 -31.08 -7.36 -0.16
CA GLY A 603 -30.36 -8.60 0.15
C GLY A 603 -29.37 -8.44 1.30
N PHE A 604 -28.60 -7.35 1.32
CA PHE A 604 -27.72 -7.03 2.45
C PHE A 604 -28.51 -6.78 3.74
N ASP A 605 -29.60 -6.00 3.70
CA ASP A 605 -30.42 -5.69 4.87
C ASP A 605 -31.02 -6.98 5.47
N LEU A 606 -31.59 -7.85 4.64
CA LEU A 606 -32.17 -9.13 5.05
C LEU A 606 -31.12 -10.09 5.62
N ALA A 607 -29.98 -10.24 4.93
CA ALA A 607 -28.90 -11.12 5.38
C ALA A 607 -28.31 -10.64 6.72
N LEU A 608 -28.15 -9.33 6.90
CA LEU A 608 -27.64 -8.74 8.13
C LEU A 608 -28.66 -8.89 9.27
N ARG A 609 -29.96 -8.67 9.03
CA ARG A 609 -31.02 -8.96 10.03
C ARG A 609 -30.97 -10.40 10.51
N ALA A 610 -30.76 -11.35 9.60
CA ALA A 610 -30.68 -12.77 9.94
C ALA A 610 -29.48 -13.14 10.83
N CYS A 611 -28.40 -12.35 10.82
CA CYS A 611 -27.16 -12.64 11.55
C CYS A 611 -26.81 -11.61 12.65
N CYS A 612 -27.55 -10.51 12.78
CA CYS A 612 -27.17 -9.32 13.56
C CYS A 612 -27.01 -9.57 15.07
N VAL A 613 -27.55 -10.68 15.58
CA VAL A 613 -27.38 -11.09 16.99
C VAL A 613 -26.01 -11.73 17.24
N ARG A 614 -25.37 -12.28 16.20
CA ARG A 614 -24.18 -13.14 16.33
C ARG A 614 -22.91 -12.48 15.82
N ILE A 615 -23.04 -11.56 14.87
CA ILE A 615 -21.92 -10.98 14.14
C ILE A 615 -21.18 -9.91 14.97
N LYS A 616 -19.85 -10.02 15.03
CA LYS A 616 -18.93 -9.15 15.77
C LYS A 616 -18.23 -8.14 14.87
N LYS A 617 -17.96 -8.51 13.62
CA LYS A 617 -17.32 -7.65 12.62
C LYS A 617 -17.93 -7.93 11.25
N VAL A 618 -18.31 -6.89 10.53
CA VAL A 618 -18.72 -7.01 9.13
C VAL A 618 -18.04 -5.93 8.32
N LYS A 619 -17.18 -6.30 7.38
CA LYS A 619 -16.60 -5.33 6.44
C LYS A 619 -17.53 -5.17 5.24
N LEU A 620 -18.06 -3.97 5.08
CA LEU A 620 -18.93 -3.55 3.98
C LEU A 620 -18.30 -2.40 3.20
N VAL A 621 -18.82 -2.11 2.02
CA VAL A 621 -18.52 -0.85 1.31
C VAL A 621 -19.16 0.31 2.08
N ALA A 622 -18.41 1.38 2.35
CA ALA A 622 -18.88 2.53 3.16
C ALA A 622 -20.23 3.10 2.70
N ALA A 623 -20.47 3.13 1.38
CA ALA A 623 -21.73 3.59 0.79
C ALA A 623 -22.98 2.81 1.25
N LEU A 624 -22.84 1.53 1.65
CA LEU A 624 -23.96 0.73 2.18
C LEU A 624 -24.42 1.22 3.56
N GLY A 625 -23.53 1.84 4.35
CA GLY A 625 -23.87 2.38 5.67
C GLY A 625 -24.95 3.47 5.62
N PHE A 626 -25.14 4.13 4.47
CA PHE A 626 -26.20 5.13 4.27
C PHE A 626 -27.49 4.54 3.66
N LEU A 627 -27.45 3.28 3.21
CA LEU A 627 -28.54 2.63 2.48
C LEU A 627 -29.22 1.52 3.30
N LEU A 628 -28.53 0.99 4.31
CA LEU A 628 -29.10 0.03 5.26
C LEU A 628 -30.15 0.67 6.15
N SER A 629 -31.11 -0.13 6.61
CA SER A 629 -32.14 0.33 7.53
C SER A 629 -31.56 0.83 8.87
N SER A 630 -32.21 1.83 9.46
CA SER A 630 -31.80 2.41 10.75
C SER A 630 -31.77 1.39 11.89
N GLU A 631 -32.62 0.38 11.84
CA GLU A 631 -32.66 -0.73 12.79
C GLU A 631 -31.40 -1.61 12.69
N VAL A 632 -31.01 -2.03 11.48
CA VAL A 632 -29.80 -2.82 11.24
C VAL A 632 -28.55 -2.01 11.60
N LEU A 633 -28.50 -0.74 11.23
CA LEU A 633 -27.41 0.18 11.62
C LEU A 633 -27.31 0.35 13.13
N GLY A 634 -28.45 0.46 13.83
CA GLY A 634 -28.49 0.52 15.29
C GLY A 634 -27.92 -0.75 15.93
N ILE A 635 -28.28 -1.92 15.42
CA ILE A 635 -27.77 -3.21 15.92
C ILE A 635 -26.27 -3.38 15.59
N LEU A 636 -25.84 -3.02 14.38
CA LEU A 636 -24.44 -3.07 13.96
C LEU A 636 -23.58 -2.08 14.76
N HIS A 637 -24.05 -0.87 15.05
CA HIS A 637 -23.32 0.06 15.92
C HIS A 637 -23.24 -0.42 17.39
N ALA A 638 -24.28 -1.08 17.88
CA ALA A 638 -24.31 -1.63 19.25
C ALA A 638 -23.44 -2.89 19.42
N ARG A 639 -23.28 -3.70 18.36
CA ARG A 639 -22.66 -5.05 18.45
C ARG A 639 -21.43 -5.27 17.59
N ALA A 640 -21.35 -4.64 16.42
CA ALA A 640 -20.23 -4.79 15.51
C ALA A 640 -19.19 -3.69 15.76
N ARG A 641 -18.00 -4.06 16.25
CA ARG A 641 -16.80 -3.29 15.90
C ARG A 641 -16.47 -3.66 14.46
N GLY A 642 -17.22 -3.10 13.51
CA GLY A 642 -17.21 -3.62 12.15
C GLY A 642 -17.79 -2.72 11.07
N ILE A 643 -18.76 -1.84 11.34
CA ILE A 643 -18.82 -0.65 10.49
C ILE A 643 -17.49 0.05 10.79
N ILE A 644 -16.58 0.08 9.82
CA ILE A 644 -15.57 1.13 9.78
C ILE A 644 -16.35 2.28 9.17
N PRO A 645 -17.01 3.16 9.97
CA PRO A 645 -17.19 4.50 9.48
C PRO A 645 -15.76 5.03 9.31
N GLU A 646 -15.44 5.52 8.13
CA GLU A 646 -14.56 6.67 8.11
C GLU A 646 -15.14 7.67 9.12
N LEU A 647 -14.39 7.88 10.21
CA LEU A 647 -14.41 9.04 11.09
C LEU A 647 -15.78 9.52 11.62
N VAL A 648 -16.11 9.12 12.85
CA VAL A 648 -16.77 10.03 13.80
C VAL A 648 -15.93 10.10 15.06
N HIS A 649 -15.01 11.06 15.12
CA HIS A 649 -14.65 11.84 16.32
C HIS A 649 -13.53 12.84 16.01
N THR A 650 -13.89 13.99 15.45
CA THR A 650 -13.33 15.31 15.79
C THR A 650 -14.37 16.38 15.45
N ALA A 651 -15.46 16.42 16.21
CA ALA A 651 -16.40 17.54 16.22
C ALA A 651 -16.75 17.88 17.66
N ASN A 652 -15.86 18.62 18.30
CA ASN A 652 -16.15 19.52 19.41
C ASN A 652 -15.16 20.68 19.31
N TYR A 653 -15.39 21.57 18.34
CA TYR A 653 -15.29 23.03 18.47
C TYR A 653 -15.92 23.64 17.21
N ALA A 654 -16.72 24.70 17.40
CA ALA A 654 -17.46 25.50 16.41
C ALA A 654 -18.85 24.99 15.94
N LYS A 655 -19.85 25.19 16.81
CA LYS A 655 -21.17 25.68 16.40
C LYS A 655 -21.01 27.13 15.91
N CYS A 656 -21.28 27.43 14.64
CA CYS A 656 -22.09 28.59 14.25
C CYS A 656 -22.51 28.56 12.77
N SER A 657 -23.75 29.00 12.55
CA SER A 657 -24.47 29.32 11.30
C SER A 657 -24.82 28.21 10.29
N LYS A 658 -26.12 27.90 10.30
CA LYS A 658 -26.96 27.29 9.25
C LYS A 658 -26.96 28.14 7.97
N GLN A 659 -27.13 27.52 6.80
CA GLN A 659 -28.29 27.71 5.89
C GLN A 659 -28.14 26.97 4.55
N SER A 660 -29.24 26.30 4.15
CA SER A 660 -29.68 25.88 2.78
C SER A 660 -28.73 25.05 1.91
N GLY A 661 -29.07 23.89 1.34
CA GLY A 661 -30.37 23.29 1.04
C GLY A 661 -30.41 22.70 -0.39
N ILE A 662 -30.90 21.45 -0.51
CA ILE A 662 -31.49 20.75 -1.69
C ILE A 662 -30.52 20.06 -2.73
N PRO A 663 -30.90 18.95 -3.44
CA PRO A 663 -31.17 17.57 -2.99
C PRO A 663 -30.34 16.48 -3.74
N THR A 664 -30.45 15.25 -3.24
CA THR A 664 -30.08 13.97 -3.84
C THR A 664 -31.02 13.52 -4.96
N ASN A 665 -30.51 12.87 -6.03
CA ASN A 665 -31.01 11.56 -6.47
C ASN A 665 -30.14 10.84 -7.53
N ARG A 666 -29.92 9.54 -7.27
CA ARG A 666 -29.55 8.44 -8.17
C ARG A 666 -30.78 8.07 -9.05
N GLU A 667 -30.82 7.22 -10.08
CA GLU A 667 -30.05 6.03 -10.50
C GLU A 667 -30.58 5.54 -11.88
N ALA A 668 -29.80 4.67 -12.54
CA ALA A 668 -30.20 3.54 -13.40
C ALA A 668 -30.76 3.71 -14.85
N VAL A 669 -30.26 2.82 -15.72
CA VAL A 669 -30.68 2.58 -17.11
C VAL A 669 -30.90 1.06 -17.28
N TYR A 670 -32.04 0.60 -17.85
CA TYR A 670 -32.16 -0.28 -19.05
C TYR A 670 -33.54 -1.01 -19.22
N LEU A 671 -34.20 -0.74 -20.37
CA LEU A 671 -35.03 -1.58 -21.29
C LEU A 671 -36.45 -2.11 -20.94
N PRO A 672 -37.30 -2.57 -21.91
CA PRO A 672 -37.43 -2.30 -23.38
C PRO A 672 -38.90 -2.03 -23.89
N ASN A 673 -39.03 -1.56 -25.14
CA ASN A 673 -40.15 -1.62 -26.12
C ASN A 673 -41.64 -1.71 -25.70
N LYS A 674 -42.47 -0.73 -26.11
CA LYS A 674 -43.64 -0.83 -27.06
C LYS A 674 -44.53 0.43 -27.05
N GLY A 675 -44.92 0.92 -28.24
CA GLY A 675 -46.28 1.42 -28.52
C GLY A 675 -46.61 2.93 -28.49
N LYS A 676 -46.74 3.52 -29.70
CA LYS A 676 -47.81 4.43 -30.21
C LYS A 676 -48.20 5.75 -29.47
N VAL A 677 -47.83 6.88 -30.12
CA VAL A 677 -48.59 8.12 -30.56
C VAL A 677 -49.52 8.91 -29.57
N PRO A 678 -50.01 10.16 -29.87
CA PRO A 678 -49.55 11.42 -29.24
C PRO A 678 -50.70 12.31 -28.63
N MET A 679 -50.36 13.41 -27.92
CA MET A 679 -51.13 14.68 -27.79
C MET A 679 -50.45 15.59 -26.74
N GLU A 680 -49.93 16.78 -27.09
CA GLU A 680 -50.58 18.11 -27.01
C GLU A 680 -51.25 18.44 -25.65
N TYR A 681 -50.78 19.50 -24.96
CA TYR A 681 -51.51 20.76 -24.74
C TYR A 681 -50.81 21.72 -23.73
N GLN A 682 -50.47 22.90 -24.25
CA GLN A 682 -50.65 24.27 -23.71
C GLN A 682 -50.04 24.76 -22.36
N ASN A 683 -49.02 25.63 -22.52
CA ASN A 683 -48.97 27.06 -22.16
C ASN A 683 -49.87 27.63 -21.03
N ARG A 684 -49.23 28.34 -20.07
CA ARG A 684 -49.28 29.82 -19.89
C ARG A 684 -48.34 30.21 -18.72
N ASP A 685 -47.20 30.85 -18.97
CA ASP A 685 -46.95 32.28 -19.22
C ASP A 685 -47.06 33.15 -17.95
N LEU A 686 -45.93 33.72 -17.51
CA LEU A 686 -45.81 35.13 -17.10
C LEU A 686 -44.32 35.52 -16.97
N ARG A 687 -43.97 36.55 -17.74
CA ARG A 687 -42.64 37.11 -18.02
C ARG A 687 -42.16 38.04 -16.91
N SER A 688 -40.85 38.11 -16.71
CA SER A 688 -40.13 39.40 -16.65
C SER A 688 -38.68 39.27 -17.14
N LYS A 689 -38.49 39.85 -18.33
CA LYS A 689 -37.30 40.44 -18.98
C LYS A 689 -35.97 40.38 -18.20
N HIS A 690 -34.91 39.88 -18.85
CA HIS A 690 -33.85 40.69 -19.47
C HIS A 690 -32.96 39.80 -20.35
N ASN A 691 -33.04 40.02 -21.67
CA ASN A 691 -32.19 39.41 -22.70
C ASN A 691 -30.89 40.19 -22.83
N PHE A 692 -29.78 39.52 -23.13
CA PHE A 692 -28.83 40.00 -24.13
C PHE A 692 -28.17 38.84 -24.87
N ASN A 693 -28.55 38.69 -26.15
CA ASN A 693 -27.77 38.04 -27.19
C ASN A 693 -26.62 38.96 -27.62
N PHE A 694 -25.52 38.40 -28.12
CA PHE A 694 -24.73 39.12 -29.13
C PHE A 694 -24.27 38.20 -30.27
N VAL A 695 -24.72 38.61 -31.46
CA VAL A 695 -24.30 38.19 -32.80
C VAL A 695 -23.14 39.10 -33.25
N GLN A 696 -22.32 38.56 -34.15
CA GLN A 696 -21.21 39.19 -34.87
C GLN A 696 -21.47 40.63 -35.37
N GLY A 697 -20.42 41.45 -35.36
CA GLY A 697 -20.34 42.68 -36.16
C GLY A 697 -18.93 43.27 -36.14
N LYS A 698 -18.24 43.23 -37.29
CA LYS A 698 -17.07 44.06 -37.60
C LYS A 698 -17.52 45.52 -37.76
N GLY A 699 -16.75 46.48 -37.23
CA GLY A 699 -16.85 47.90 -37.60
C GLY A 699 -16.27 48.83 -36.53
N MET A 700 -15.50 49.83 -36.98
CA MET A 700 -14.91 50.96 -36.24
C MET A 700 -13.69 50.67 -35.34
N GLN A 701 -12.51 50.91 -35.92
CA GLN A 701 -11.30 51.25 -35.18
C GLN A 701 -10.61 52.41 -35.90
N GLU A 702 -11.14 53.62 -35.66
CA GLU A 702 -10.45 54.91 -35.84
C GLU A 702 -10.96 55.83 -34.72
N ALA A 703 -10.05 56.62 -34.15
CA ALA A 703 -10.19 57.53 -33.00
C ALA A 703 -10.21 56.86 -31.60
N LEU A 704 -9.03 56.77 -30.97
CA LEU A 704 -8.74 57.30 -29.63
C LEU A 704 -7.29 56.99 -29.27
N SER A 705 -6.41 57.93 -29.61
CA SER A 705 -5.06 58.07 -29.07
C SER A 705 -5.10 58.76 -27.69
N ASN A 706 -4.22 58.32 -26.80
CA ASN A 706 -3.75 58.99 -25.58
C ASN A 706 -4.70 59.09 -24.37
N VAL A 707 -4.64 58.09 -23.49
CA VAL A 707 -4.87 58.26 -22.04
C VAL A 707 -3.85 57.38 -21.29
N ASN A 708 -2.98 57.99 -20.48
CA ASN A 708 -2.18 57.28 -19.48
C ASN A 708 -3.12 56.81 -18.35
N PRO A 709 -3.04 55.56 -17.86
CA PRO A 709 -3.87 55.12 -16.75
C PRO A 709 -3.45 55.81 -15.45
N SER A 710 -4.43 56.21 -14.64
CA SER A 710 -4.24 56.84 -13.33
C SER A 710 -3.78 55.82 -12.27
N GLU A 711 -3.11 56.28 -11.21
CA GLU A 711 -2.56 55.45 -10.11
C GLU A 711 -3.62 54.52 -9.46
N ASP A 712 -4.88 54.96 -9.37
CA ASP A 712 -6.01 54.16 -8.83
C ASP A 712 -6.34 52.90 -9.66
N GLN A 713 -6.09 52.90 -10.97
CA GLN A 713 -6.32 51.71 -11.82
C GLN A 713 -5.18 50.68 -11.70
N GLN A 714 -4.00 51.10 -11.25
CA GLN A 714 -2.83 50.24 -11.08
C GLN A 714 -2.87 49.48 -9.74
N GLU A 715 -3.42 50.10 -8.68
CA GLU A 715 -3.71 49.41 -7.41
C GLU A 715 -4.81 48.34 -7.56
N LEU A 716 -5.91 48.67 -8.28
CA LEU A 716 -7.03 47.74 -8.49
C LEU A 716 -6.62 46.48 -9.28
N ASN A 717 -5.70 46.64 -10.24
CA ASN A 717 -5.17 45.53 -11.06
C ASN A 717 -4.17 44.66 -10.27
N THR A 718 -3.40 45.27 -9.36
CA THR A 718 -2.48 44.57 -8.46
C THR A 718 -3.24 43.67 -7.48
N GLN A 719 -4.29 44.19 -6.85
CA GLN A 719 -5.13 43.42 -5.91
C GLN A 719 -5.79 42.20 -6.59
N ALA A 720 -6.22 42.34 -7.84
CA ALA A 720 -6.84 41.26 -8.61
C ALA A 720 -5.87 40.12 -8.92
N LEU A 721 -4.62 40.44 -9.31
CA LEU A 721 -3.58 39.43 -9.57
C LEU A 721 -3.17 38.67 -8.30
N ILE A 722 -3.16 39.35 -7.15
CA ILE A 722 -2.89 38.73 -5.84
C ILE A 722 -4.00 37.74 -5.47
N LEU A 723 -5.27 38.14 -5.63
CA LEU A 723 -6.41 37.26 -5.37
C LEU A 723 -6.43 36.05 -6.32
N GLN A 724 -6.02 36.24 -7.56
CA GLN A 724 -5.92 35.16 -8.53
C GLN A 724 -4.82 34.14 -8.18
N ALA A 725 -3.67 34.58 -7.66
CA ALA A 725 -2.58 33.71 -7.22
C ALA A 725 -3.04 32.70 -6.14
N CYS A 726 -4.01 33.09 -5.31
CA CYS A 726 -4.57 32.27 -4.23
C CYS A 726 -6.00 31.75 -4.51
N SER A 727 -6.48 31.84 -5.75
CA SER A 727 -7.84 31.41 -6.09
C SER A 727 -8.05 29.89 -5.89
N ASN A 728 -9.22 29.52 -5.35
CA ASN A 728 -9.64 28.13 -5.09
C ASN A 728 -8.70 27.28 -4.23
N VAL A 729 -7.80 27.90 -3.45
CA VAL A 729 -6.94 27.21 -2.48
C VAL A 729 -7.73 26.91 -1.20
N GLU A 730 -7.56 25.72 -0.60
CA GLU A 730 -8.28 25.30 0.61
C GLU A 730 -8.06 26.26 1.79
N ASN A 731 -6.85 26.80 1.96
CA ASN A 731 -6.50 27.77 2.99
C ASN A 731 -6.10 29.13 2.38
N LEU A 732 -7.12 29.92 2.03
CA LEU A 732 -6.95 31.24 1.42
C LEU A 732 -6.13 32.20 2.30
N SER A 733 -6.35 32.22 3.62
CA SER A 733 -5.65 33.13 4.53
C SER A 733 -4.16 32.80 4.63
N SER A 734 -3.80 31.51 4.70
CA SER A 734 -2.40 31.08 4.69
C SER A 734 -1.72 31.34 3.34
N CYS A 735 -2.44 31.20 2.23
CA CYS A 735 -1.90 31.53 0.90
C CYS A 735 -1.59 33.03 0.82
N LEU A 736 -2.55 33.88 1.19
CA LEU A 736 -2.40 35.34 1.14
C LEU A 736 -1.29 35.83 2.07
N SER A 737 -1.17 35.30 3.30
CA SER A 737 -0.12 35.73 4.24
C SER A 737 1.28 35.36 3.75
N ASN A 738 1.47 34.12 3.27
CA ASN A 738 2.75 33.67 2.72
C ASN A 738 3.12 34.47 1.46
N PHE A 739 2.15 34.67 0.58
CA PHE A 739 2.33 35.45 -0.64
C PHE A 739 2.69 36.92 -0.36
N GLN A 740 1.99 37.56 0.57
CA GLN A 740 2.27 38.94 1.00
C GLN A 740 3.66 39.08 1.62
N GLY A 741 4.08 38.10 2.43
CA GLY A 741 5.43 38.05 3.00
C GLY A 741 6.53 37.99 1.94
N GLU A 742 6.34 37.23 0.86
CA GLU A 742 7.29 37.15 -0.25
C GLU A 742 7.24 38.38 -1.17
N LEU A 743 6.06 39.00 -1.34
CA LEU A 743 5.92 40.23 -2.12
C LEU A 743 6.64 41.41 -1.44
N GLN A 744 6.56 41.53 -0.11
CA GLN A 744 7.28 42.56 0.66
C GLN A 744 8.81 42.47 0.47
N LYS A 745 9.36 41.27 0.28
CA LYS A 745 10.79 41.06 0.01
C LYS A 745 11.21 41.41 -1.43
N SER A 746 10.24 41.49 -2.35
CA SER A 746 10.50 41.53 -3.80
C SER A 746 10.54 42.96 -4.40
N GLY A 747 10.29 44.00 -3.60
CA GLY A 747 10.22 45.41 -4.04
C GLY A 747 8.81 45.85 -4.46
N PRO A 748 8.64 46.97 -5.18
CA PRO A 748 7.31 47.49 -5.56
C PRO A 748 6.48 46.46 -6.37
N PRO A 749 5.15 46.46 -6.21
CA PRO A 749 4.27 45.48 -6.85
C PRO A 749 4.21 45.73 -8.36
N THR A 750 4.82 44.82 -9.11
CA THR A 750 4.79 44.74 -10.58
C THR A 750 4.29 43.35 -10.96
N ALA A 751 3.75 43.17 -12.17
CA ALA A 751 3.31 41.86 -12.64
C ALA A 751 4.40 40.77 -12.52
N GLN A 752 5.67 41.13 -12.75
CA GLN A 752 6.81 40.23 -12.61
C GLN A 752 7.14 39.90 -11.14
N SER A 753 7.09 40.88 -10.23
CA SER A 753 7.32 40.61 -8.79
C SER A 753 6.18 39.80 -8.18
N ILE A 754 4.95 39.92 -8.68
CA ILE A 754 3.79 39.10 -8.28
C ILE A 754 4.00 37.64 -8.68
N ILE A 755 4.33 37.34 -9.94
CA ILE A 755 4.58 35.95 -10.37
C ILE A 755 5.77 35.37 -9.60
N HIS A 756 6.81 36.18 -9.35
CA HIS A 756 8.00 35.74 -8.60
C HIS A 756 7.63 35.35 -7.16
N ALA A 757 6.87 36.19 -6.46
CA ALA A 757 6.36 35.88 -5.12
C ALA A 757 5.45 34.64 -5.13
N ALA A 758 4.58 34.50 -6.14
CA ALA A 758 3.68 33.35 -6.26
C ALA A 758 4.46 32.03 -6.47
N LEU A 759 5.48 32.05 -7.34
CA LEU A 759 6.38 30.91 -7.57
C LEU A 759 7.12 30.51 -6.29
N ARG A 760 7.65 31.50 -5.55
CA ARG A 760 8.37 31.26 -4.30
C ARG A 760 7.46 30.66 -3.23
N ALA A 761 6.27 31.24 -3.02
CA ALA A 761 5.30 30.71 -2.08
C ALA A 761 4.82 29.29 -2.44
N THR A 762 4.67 29.00 -3.74
CA THR A 762 4.29 27.67 -4.23
C THR A 762 5.41 26.64 -4.01
N LEU A 763 6.68 27.03 -4.22
CA LEU A 763 7.85 26.19 -3.95
C LEU A 763 7.94 25.82 -2.47
N ASP A 764 7.72 26.78 -1.58
CA ASP A 764 7.75 26.56 -0.13
C ASP A 764 6.60 25.63 0.31
N GLU A 765 5.41 25.79 -0.26
CA GLU A 765 4.28 24.90 0.01
C GLU A 765 4.52 23.46 -0.48
N ALA A 766 5.09 23.30 -1.68
CA ALA A 766 5.47 21.99 -2.20
C ALA A 766 6.52 21.30 -1.29
N SER A 767 7.47 22.07 -0.77
CA SER A 767 8.48 21.57 0.18
C SER A 767 7.84 21.12 1.51
N ARG A 768 6.91 21.91 2.06
CA ARG A 768 6.14 21.54 3.26
C ARG A 768 5.28 20.29 3.06
N ALA A 769 4.73 20.09 1.88
CA ALA A 769 3.96 18.89 1.55
C ALA A 769 4.84 17.63 1.61
N ILE A 770 6.08 17.69 1.12
CA ILE A 770 7.06 16.58 1.22
C ILE A 770 7.34 16.22 2.68
N ASP A 771 7.60 17.22 3.53
CA ASP A 771 7.84 17.01 4.97
C ASP A 771 6.64 16.34 5.66
N THR A 772 5.43 16.76 5.27
CA THR A 772 4.18 16.21 5.79
C THR A 772 4.00 14.75 5.36
N ILE A 773 4.22 14.44 4.09
CA ILE A 773 4.12 13.07 3.55
C ILE A 773 5.16 12.14 4.17
N THR A 774 6.36 12.63 4.46
CA THR A 774 7.45 11.84 5.05
C THR A 774 7.09 11.31 6.44
N LYS A 775 6.30 12.05 7.23
CA LYS A 775 5.84 11.65 8.56
C LYS A 775 4.90 10.44 8.54
N PHE A 776 4.26 10.14 7.41
CA PHE A 776 3.27 9.06 7.28
C PHE A 776 3.86 7.73 6.80
N ASN A 777 5.18 7.67 6.52
CA ASN A 777 5.83 6.44 6.05
C ASN A 777 5.74 5.28 7.06
N SER A 778 5.70 5.60 8.36
CA SER A 778 5.58 4.63 9.47
C SER A 778 4.16 4.08 9.69
N LEU A 779 3.15 4.69 9.07
CA LEU A 779 1.74 4.30 9.20
C LEU A 779 1.28 3.32 8.10
N SER A 780 2.14 3.03 7.13
CA SER A 780 1.79 2.17 5.99
C SER A 780 1.74 0.69 6.37
N ILE A 781 0.64 0.03 5.99
CA ILE A 781 0.34 -1.35 6.36
C ILE A 781 0.61 -2.30 5.16
N SER A 782 0.72 -1.77 3.94
CA SER A 782 0.97 -2.54 2.72
C SER A 782 2.20 -2.07 1.93
N TYR A 783 2.90 -3.01 1.29
CA TYR A 783 4.06 -2.71 0.44
C TYR A 783 3.72 -1.71 -0.69
N ARG A 784 2.52 -1.86 -1.29
CA ARG A 784 2.05 -0.98 -2.37
C ARG A 784 1.86 0.47 -1.91
N GLU A 785 1.33 0.67 -0.71
CA GLU A 785 1.23 2.02 -0.12
C GLU A 785 2.59 2.62 0.20
N GLN A 786 3.57 1.82 0.65
CA GLN A 786 4.94 2.31 0.86
C GLN A 786 5.56 2.79 -0.46
N VAL A 787 5.40 2.02 -1.54
CA VAL A 787 5.85 2.41 -2.87
C VAL A 787 5.13 3.67 -3.35
N ALA A 788 3.82 3.79 -3.13
CA ALA A 788 3.05 4.97 -3.49
C ALA A 788 3.50 6.24 -2.74
N ILE A 789 3.83 6.13 -1.45
CA ILE A 789 4.40 7.24 -0.67
C ILE A 789 5.76 7.66 -1.22
N GLU A 790 6.62 6.69 -1.53
CA GLU A 790 7.95 6.99 -2.06
C GLU A 790 7.88 7.60 -3.46
N ASP A 791 6.97 7.10 -4.31
CA ASP A 791 6.64 7.71 -5.60
C ASP A 791 6.18 9.16 -5.40
N CYS A 792 5.30 9.40 -4.43
CA CYS A 792 4.80 10.74 -4.16
C CYS A 792 5.90 11.71 -3.72
N LYS A 793 6.82 11.28 -2.85
CA LYS A 793 7.98 12.09 -2.46
C LYS A 793 8.85 12.43 -3.66
N GLU A 794 9.19 11.43 -4.48
CA GLU A 794 10.02 11.62 -5.68
C GLU A 794 9.34 12.58 -6.67
N LEU A 795 8.04 12.44 -6.88
CA LEU A 795 7.25 13.29 -7.78
C LEU A 795 7.11 14.73 -7.27
N LEU A 796 6.92 14.93 -5.96
CA LEU A 796 6.88 16.28 -5.39
C LEU A 796 8.26 16.94 -5.39
N ASP A 797 9.34 16.18 -5.13
CA ASP A 797 10.71 16.67 -5.30
C ASP A 797 10.97 17.11 -6.74
N PHE A 798 10.40 16.41 -7.72
CA PHE A 798 10.45 16.85 -9.11
C PHE A 798 9.73 18.19 -9.34
N SER A 799 8.55 18.38 -8.77
CA SER A 799 7.85 19.66 -8.82
C SER A 799 8.65 20.77 -8.14
N VAL A 800 9.31 20.49 -7.02
CA VAL A 800 10.18 21.45 -6.32
C VAL A 800 11.34 21.88 -7.23
N SER A 801 12.04 20.95 -7.88
CA SER A 801 13.15 21.37 -8.77
C SER A 801 12.66 22.09 -10.04
N GLU A 802 11.49 21.75 -10.58
CA GLU A 802 10.88 22.47 -11.73
C GLU A 802 10.45 23.90 -11.37
N LEU A 803 9.88 24.09 -10.19
CA LEU A 803 9.54 25.40 -9.65
C LEU A 803 10.81 26.23 -9.38
N ALA A 804 11.86 25.60 -8.85
CA ALA A 804 13.14 26.26 -8.62
C ALA A 804 13.81 26.70 -9.93
N TRP A 805 13.83 25.84 -10.96
CA TRP A 805 14.33 26.21 -12.29
C TRP A 805 13.52 27.36 -12.89
N SER A 806 12.20 27.32 -12.71
CA SER A 806 11.31 28.40 -13.16
C SER A 806 11.63 29.73 -12.46
N LEU A 807 11.89 29.70 -11.15
CA LEU A 807 12.30 30.88 -10.40
C LEU A 807 13.63 31.45 -10.89
N MET A 808 14.62 30.59 -11.17
CA MET A 808 15.92 31.02 -11.71
C MET A 808 15.80 31.66 -13.09
N GLU A 809 14.97 31.11 -13.98
CA GLU A 809 14.76 31.68 -15.30
C GLU A 809 14.02 33.03 -15.24
N MET A 810 13.05 33.15 -14.33
CA MET A 810 12.38 34.43 -14.05
C MET A 810 13.34 35.52 -13.57
N ASN A 811 14.33 35.18 -12.75
CA ASN A 811 15.35 36.14 -12.32
C ASN A 811 16.19 36.68 -13.48
N ARG A 812 16.48 35.84 -14.48
CA ARG A 812 17.17 36.26 -15.72
C ARG A 812 16.30 37.18 -16.58
N ILE A 813 15.01 36.89 -16.68
CA ILE A 813 14.04 37.76 -17.37
C ILE A 813 13.98 39.14 -16.68
N ARG A 814 13.92 39.16 -15.35
CA ARG A 814 13.92 40.40 -14.55
C ARG A 814 15.21 41.19 -14.70
N ALA A 815 16.35 40.51 -14.90
CA ALA A 815 17.64 41.14 -15.20
C ALA A 815 17.74 41.72 -16.63
N GLY A 816 16.66 41.67 -17.42
CA GLY A 816 16.60 42.26 -18.76
C GLY A 816 17.22 41.40 -19.86
N ILE A 817 17.58 40.15 -19.57
CA ILE A 817 18.18 39.22 -20.54
C ILE A 817 17.07 38.73 -21.50
N LYS A 818 17.14 39.16 -22.76
CA LYS A 818 16.15 38.78 -23.78
C LYS A 818 16.58 37.51 -24.52
N ASN A 819 15.99 36.37 -24.16
CA ASN A 819 16.06 35.14 -24.95
C ASN A 819 14.64 34.58 -25.14
N VAL A 820 14.26 34.33 -26.39
CA VAL A 820 12.93 33.84 -26.78
C VAL A 820 12.64 32.45 -26.17
N HIS A 821 13.67 31.69 -25.78
CA HIS A 821 13.54 30.35 -25.22
C HIS A 821 13.18 30.31 -23.72
N TYR A 822 13.37 31.41 -22.99
CA TYR A 822 13.08 31.47 -21.54
C TYR A 822 11.59 31.26 -21.24
N GLU A 823 10.70 31.80 -22.09
CA GLU A 823 9.27 31.62 -21.94
C GLU A 823 8.84 30.16 -22.20
N GLY A 824 9.48 29.52 -23.18
CA GLY A 824 9.29 28.10 -23.48
C GLY A 824 9.70 27.20 -22.30
N ASN A 825 10.82 27.51 -21.64
CA ASN A 825 11.31 26.80 -20.45
C ASN A 825 10.34 26.94 -19.27
N LEU A 826 9.94 28.17 -18.92
CA LEU A 826 9.00 28.43 -17.84
C LEU A 826 7.70 27.67 -18.00
N LYS A 827 7.10 27.75 -19.20
CA LYS A 827 5.85 27.06 -19.47
C LYS A 827 5.99 25.54 -19.44
N ALA A 828 7.10 24.99 -19.92
CA ALA A 828 7.37 23.56 -19.88
C ALA A 828 7.54 23.04 -18.45
N TRP A 829 8.37 23.71 -17.63
CA TRP A 829 8.64 23.30 -16.26
C TRP A 829 7.42 23.48 -15.35
N LEU A 830 6.67 24.58 -15.46
CA LEU A 830 5.42 24.74 -14.70
C LEU A 830 4.34 23.72 -15.12
N SER A 831 4.28 23.37 -16.41
CA SER A 831 3.36 22.32 -16.86
C SER A 831 3.73 20.94 -16.30
N ALA A 832 5.02 20.65 -16.17
CA ALA A 832 5.53 19.42 -15.56
C ALA A 832 5.28 19.40 -14.05
N ALA A 833 5.53 20.52 -13.36
CA ALA A 833 5.33 20.65 -11.92
C ALA A 833 3.87 20.41 -11.53
N LEU A 834 2.93 20.78 -12.40
CA LEU A 834 1.49 20.52 -12.23
C LEU A 834 1.12 19.05 -12.45
N SER A 835 1.93 18.29 -13.19
CA SER A 835 1.64 16.89 -13.55
C SER A 835 2.06 15.91 -12.45
N ASN A 836 3.16 16.17 -11.74
CA ASN A 836 3.70 15.22 -10.75
C ASN A 836 2.77 14.98 -9.53
N PRO A 837 2.09 16.00 -8.96
CA PRO A 837 1.12 15.81 -7.88
C PRO A 837 -0.02 14.85 -8.25
N ASP A 838 -0.44 14.87 -9.51
CA ASP A 838 -1.48 13.98 -10.01
C ASP A 838 -1.00 12.54 -10.08
N THR A 839 0.19 12.31 -10.63
CA THR A 839 0.82 10.99 -10.67
C THR A 839 1.07 10.46 -9.25
N CYS A 840 1.38 11.33 -8.28
CA CYS A 840 1.50 10.96 -6.88
C CYS A 840 0.18 10.33 -6.37
N LEU A 841 -0.95 11.00 -6.60
CA LEU A 841 -2.25 10.49 -6.17
C LEU A 841 -2.64 9.19 -6.91
N GLU A 842 -2.31 9.08 -8.20
CA GLU A 842 -2.52 7.87 -8.99
C GLU A 842 -1.69 6.68 -8.48
N GLY A 843 -0.55 6.93 -7.82
CA GLY A 843 0.25 5.89 -7.16
C GLY A 843 -0.53 5.09 -6.10
N PHE A 844 -1.57 5.69 -5.52
CA PHE A 844 -2.46 5.02 -4.56
C PHE A 844 -3.58 4.20 -5.22
N GLU A 845 -3.67 4.17 -6.56
CA GLU A 845 -4.58 3.24 -7.23
C GLU A 845 -4.23 1.79 -6.92
N GLY A 846 -5.24 1.01 -6.51
CA GLY A 846 -5.07 -0.37 -6.08
C GLY A 846 -4.69 -0.55 -4.60
N THR A 847 -4.63 0.53 -3.80
CA THR A 847 -4.57 0.48 -2.33
C THR A 847 -5.97 0.67 -1.73
N ASP A 848 -6.11 0.64 -0.40
CA ASP A 848 -7.37 0.98 0.28
C ASP A 848 -7.60 2.51 0.40
N ARG A 849 -6.69 3.32 -0.15
CA ARG A 849 -6.71 4.79 -0.19
C ARG A 849 -6.75 5.48 1.17
N HIS A 850 -6.50 4.76 2.26
CA HIS A 850 -6.50 5.34 3.60
C HIS A 850 -5.44 6.44 3.72
N LEU A 851 -4.20 6.17 3.30
CA LEU A 851 -3.12 7.16 3.32
C LEU A 851 -3.32 8.30 2.32
N GLU A 852 -3.91 8.02 1.16
CA GLU A 852 -4.28 9.04 0.16
C GLU A 852 -5.12 10.15 0.82
N ASN A 853 -6.12 9.78 1.65
CA ASN A 853 -7.00 10.73 2.33
C ASN A 853 -6.25 11.69 3.27
N PHE A 854 -5.15 11.28 3.91
CA PHE A 854 -4.37 12.15 4.80
C PHE A 854 -3.51 13.16 4.04
N ILE A 855 -3.01 12.78 2.86
CA ILE A 855 -2.09 13.62 2.07
C ILE A 855 -2.83 14.41 0.97
N SER A 856 -4.06 14.02 0.63
CA SER A 856 -4.84 14.58 -0.47
C SER A 856 -5.03 16.10 -0.35
N GLY A 857 -5.28 16.62 0.86
CA GLY A 857 -5.44 18.06 1.09
C GLY A 857 -4.19 18.85 0.73
N SER A 858 -3.03 18.45 1.26
CA SER A 858 -1.74 19.09 0.95
C SER A 858 -1.42 19.02 -0.55
N ILE A 859 -1.65 17.88 -1.18
CA ILE A 859 -1.38 17.71 -2.62
C ILE A 859 -2.32 18.54 -3.48
N LYS A 860 -3.62 18.62 -3.14
CA LYS A 860 -4.60 19.48 -3.83
C LYS A 860 -4.22 20.94 -3.73
N GLN A 861 -3.80 21.39 -2.55
CA GLN A 861 -3.34 22.76 -2.33
C GLN A 861 -2.12 23.08 -3.21
N VAL A 862 -1.09 22.22 -3.23
CA VAL A 862 0.07 22.38 -4.12
C VAL A 862 -0.35 22.42 -5.59
N THR A 863 -1.23 21.49 -6.01
CA THR A 863 -1.74 21.41 -7.38
C THR A 863 -2.44 22.70 -7.80
N GLN A 864 -3.29 23.26 -6.92
CA GLN A 864 -4.00 24.50 -7.20
C GLN A 864 -3.06 25.70 -7.29
N LEU A 865 -2.08 25.82 -6.38
CA LEU A 865 -1.10 26.90 -6.39
C LEU A 865 -0.27 26.89 -7.69
N ILE A 866 0.24 25.73 -8.10
CA ILE A 866 0.96 25.59 -9.38
C ILE A 866 0.04 25.97 -10.55
N GLY A 867 -1.22 25.54 -10.52
CA GLY A 867 -2.23 25.89 -11.52
C GLY A 867 -2.47 27.39 -11.63
N ASN A 868 -2.58 28.09 -10.50
CA ASN A 868 -2.77 29.54 -10.42
C ASN A 868 -1.56 30.28 -10.98
N VAL A 869 -0.35 29.88 -10.59
CA VAL A 869 0.90 30.47 -11.10
C VAL A 869 1.00 30.29 -12.62
N LEU A 870 0.71 29.09 -13.12
CA LEU A 870 0.72 28.82 -14.56
C LEU A 870 -0.34 29.64 -15.31
N GLY A 871 -1.52 29.82 -14.72
CA GLY A 871 -2.60 30.66 -15.24
C GLY A 871 -2.21 32.14 -15.31
N LEU A 872 -1.68 32.68 -14.21
CA LEU A 872 -1.16 34.05 -14.12
C LEU A 872 -0.07 34.30 -15.16
N TYR A 873 0.93 33.40 -15.22
CA TYR A 873 2.01 33.50 -16.19
C TYR A 873 1.46 33.50 -17.61
N THR A 874 0.53 32.59 -17.93
CA THR A 874 -0.07 32.51 -19.26
C THR A 874 -0.86 33.77 -19.60
N GLN A 875 -1.66 34.31 -18.67
CA GLN A 875 -2.49 35.49 -18.92
C GLN A 875 -1.69 36.77 -19.11
N LEU A 876 -0.67 36.99 -18.26
CA LEU A 876 0.20 38.16 -18.32
C LEU A 876 1.11 38.16 -19.56
N HIS A 877 1.40 36.98 -20.11
CA HIS A 877 2.17 36.81 -21.35
C HIS A 877 1.29 36.48 -22.56
N SER A 878 -0.03 36.40 -22.40
CA SER A 878 -1.01 36.25 -23.49
C SER A 878 -1.70 37.58 -23.81
N LEU A 879 -0.95 38.51 -24.41
CA LEU A 879 -1.53 39.38 -25.44
C LEU A 879 -1.54 38.59 -26.77
N PRO A 880 -2.54 38.79 -27.65
CA PRO A 880 -2.79 37.88 -28.77
C PRO A 880 -1.60 37.90 -29.72
N PHE A 881 -1.05 36.72 -30.00
CA PHE A 881 -0.20 36.49 -31.17
C PHE A 881 -1.03 36.81 -32.43
N LYS A 882 -1.05 38.08 -32.85
CA LYS A 882 -1.29 38.45 -34.24
C LYS A 882 -0.01 38.06 -35.00
N PRO A 883 -0.12 37.36 -36.14
CA PRO A 883 1.06 37.07 -36.96
C PRO A 883 1.67 38.40 -37.39
N THR A 884 2.95 38.61 -37.08
CA THR A 884 3.71 39.73 -37.64
C THR A 884 3.68 39.62 -39.16
N ARG A 885 3.27 40.73 -39.79
CA ARG A 885 3.38 40.91 -41.24
C ARG A 885 4.86 40.77 -41.61
N HIS A 886 5.12 40.03 -42.68
CA HIS A 886 6.42 39.92 -43.31
C HIS A 886 6.99 41.31 -43.60
N ASP A 887 8.17 41.61 -43.06
CA ASP A 887 9.11 42.50 -43.74
C ASP A 887 9.94 41.65 -44.70
N HIS A 888 9.55 41.71 -45.97
CA HIS A 888 10.39 41.36 -47.09
C HIS A 888 11.52 42.39 -47.15
N ASN A 889 12.70 42.06 -46.63
CA ASN A 889 14.02 42.56 -47.06
C ASN A 889 15.12 42.03 -46.15
N ALA A 890 15.53 40.79 -46.35
CA ALA A 890 16.86 40.34 -45.96
C ALA A 890 17.41 39.50 -47.11
N THR A 891 18.24 40.18 -47.89
CA THR A 891 18.93 39.73 -49.08
C THR A 891 19.73 38.47 -48.82
N THR A 892 19.65 37.57 -49.80
CA THR A 892 20.56 36.45 -50.00
C THR A 892 22.03 36.91 -49.99
N THR A 893 22.82 36.41 -49.06
CA THR A 893 24.28 36.31 -49.23
C THR A 893 24.71 34.86 -49.03
N LYS A 894 25.27 34.29 -50.10
CA LYS A 894 25.99 33.02 -50.08
C LYS A 894 27.41 33.26 -49.55
N SER A 895 27.83 32.30 -48.73
CA SER A 895 29.15 31.67 -48.66
C SER A 895 30.12 32.02 -47.52
N SER A 896 30.53 30.91 -46.89
CA SER A 896 31.88 30.52 -46.44
C SER A 896 32.36 30.80 -45.01
N SER A 897 32.67 29.68 -44.35
CA SER A 897 33.68 29.42 -43.30
C SER A 897 33.19 29.17 -41.86
N ASP A 898 33.11 27.87 -41.53
CA ASP A 898 33.52 27.22 -40.27
C ASP A 898 33.49 28.02 -38.96
N LYS A 899 32.31 28.43 -38.50
CA LYS A 899 32.10 28.73 -37.08
C LYS A 899 30.80 28.12 -36.58
N PHE A 900 30.91 27.18 -35.64
CA PHE A 900 29.77 26.66 -34.90
C PHE A 900 29.17 27.77 -34.01
N PRO A 901 27.86 27.73 -33.72
CA PRO A 901 27.22 28.69 -32.83
C PRO A 901 27.83 28.68 -31.41
N GLU A 902 27.88 29.83 -30.74
CA GLU A 902 28.45 29.97 -29.38
C GLU A 902 27.81 29.07 -28.30
N TRP A 903 26.58 28.59 -28.53
CA TRP A 903 25.87 27.70 -27.62
C TRP A 903 26.27 26.22 -27.78
N MET A 904 27.09 25.88 -28.77
CA MET A 904 27.51 24.52 -29.09
C MET A 904 28.80 24.14 -28.35
N THR A 905 28.72 23.13 -27.48
CA THR A 905 29.89 22.67 -26.70
C THR A 905 30.95 22.03 -27.59
N GLU A 906 32.22 22.04 -27.19
CA GLU A 906 33.32 21.46 -27.98
C GLU A 906 33.05 19.98 -28.35
N GLY A 907 32.44 19.20 -27.45
CA GLY A 907 32.04 17.81 -27.72
C GLY A 907 30.90 17.67 -28.75
N ASP A 908 29.98 18.63 -28.83
CA ASP A 908 28.94 18.67 -29.87
C ASP A 908 29.54 19.00 -31.25
N GLN A 909 30.61 19.80 -31.28
CA GLN A 909 31.34 20.12 -32.52
C GLN A 909 32.11 18.92 -33.08
N GLU A 910 32.66 18.06 -32.21
CA GLU A 910 33.31 16.80 -32.62
C GLU A 910 32.32 15.77 -33.16
N LEU A 911 31.15 15.63 -32.52
CA LEU A 911 30.05 14.76 -32.97
C LEU A 911 29.51 15.11 -34.36
N LEU A 912 29.57 16.40 -34.75
CA LEU A 912 29.15 16.87 -36.07
C LEU A 912 30.24 16.77 -37.14
N LYS A 913 31.53 16.70 -36.75
CA LYS A 913 32.68 16.57 -37.65
C LYS A 913 33.07 15.10 -37.92
N GLY A 914 32.69 14.17 -37.05
CA GLY A 914 33.07 12.76 -37.16
C GLY A 914 32.25 11.95 -38.18
N SER A 915 32.93 11.25 -39.08
CA SER A 915 32.34 10.12 -39.82
C SER A 915 31.97 8.99 -38.85
N SER A 916 31.03 8.12 -39.22
CA SER A 916 30.48 7.02 -38.42
C SER A 916 31.47 5.93 -37.94
N LEU A 917 32.78 6.17 -38.08
CA LEU A 917 33.88 5.32 -37.62
C LEU A 917 34.73 5.94 -36.48
N GLY A 918 34.32 7.08 -35.91
CA GLY A 918 35.09 7.76 -34.85
C GLY A 918 34.25 8.53 -33.83
N MET A 919 33.12 7.98 -33.36
CA MET A 919 32.40 8.58 -32.24
C MET A 919 33.15 8.28 -30.93
N HIS A 920 33.51 9.31 -30.17
CA HIS A 920 34.06 9.14 -28.82
C HIS A 920 33.04 8.40 -27.94
N VAL A 921 33.49 7.37 -27.22
CA VAL A 921 32.67 6.56 -26.33
C VAL A 921 33.31 6.58 -24.95
N ASP A 922 32.55 7.01 -23.95
CA ASP A 922 33.03 7.10 -22.57
C ASP A 922 32.98 5.75 -21.85
N ALA A 923 31.98 4.92 -22.17
CA ALA A 923 31.81 3.58 -21.58
C ALA A 923 31.29 2.58 -22.61
N ILE A 924 31.71 1.31 -22.47
CA ILE A 924 31.28 0.21 -23.33
C ILE A 924 30.66 -0.86 -22.44
N VAL A 925 29.44 -1.28 -22.76
CA VAL A 925 28.72 -2.34 -22.07
C VAL A 925 28.67 -3.56 -22.99
N ALA A 926 29.07 -4.72 -22.48
CA ALA A 926 29.01 -5.98 -23.22
C ALA A 926 28.79 -7.18 -22.28
N LEU A 927 27.76 -8.00 -22.58
CA LEU A 927 27.40 -9.17 -21.78
C LEU A 927 28.51 -10.24 -21.70
N ASP A 928 29.32 -10.35 -22.75
CA ASP A 928 30.43 -11.31 -22.85
C ASP A 928 31.68 -10.88 -22.08
N GLY A 929 31.67 -9.69 -21.47
CA GLY A 929 32.81 -9.12 -20.75
C GLY A 929 33.85 -8.43 -21.65
N SER A 930 33.57 -8.25 -22.94
CA SER A 930 34.45 -7.53 -23.87
C SER A 930 34.34 -6.00 -23.79
N GLY A 931 33.56 -5.47 -22.85
CA GLY A 931 33.36 -4.05 -22.58
C GLY A 931 33.86 -3.68 -21.18
N HIS A 932 33.81 -2.39 -20.85
CA HIS A 932 34.14 -1.86 -19.52
C HIS A 932 33.17 -2.38 -18.44
N TYR A 933 31.90 -2.58 -18.79
CA TYR A 933 30.85 -3.04 -17.89
C TYR A 933 30.06 -4.19 -18.50
N ARG A 934 29.44 -5.02 -17.64
CA ARG A 934 28.56 -6.12 -18.09
C ARG A 934 27.08 -5.71 -18.13
N THR A 935 26.72 -4.71 -17.34
CA THR A 935 25.35 -4.20 -17.25
C THR A 935 25.28 -2.72 -17.62
N ILE A 936 24.11 -2.28 -18.09
CA ILE A 936 23.89 -0.87 -18.42
C ILE A 936 23.81 -0.04 -17.14
N THR A 937 23.25 -0.61 -16.06
CA THR A 937 23.15 0.03 -14.75
C THR A 937 24.52 0.40 -14.18
N GLU A 938 25.52 -0.47 -14.28
CA GLU A 938 26.90 -0.17 -13.84
C GLU A 938 27.48 1.03 -14.59
N ALA A 939 27.37 1.06 -15.92
CA ALA A 939 27.89 2.16 -16.73
C ALA A 939 27.18 3.50 -16.42
N ILE A 940 25.86 3.48 -16.19
CA ILE A 940 25.10 4.66 -15.77
C ILE A 940 25.55 5.13 -14.39
N ASN A 941 25.82 4.20 -13.46
CA ASN A 941 26.23 4.54 -12.11
C ASN A 941 27.60 5.22 -12.08
N GLU A 942 28.53 4.82 -12.95
CA GLU A 942 29.83 5.47 -13.11
C GLU A 942 29.73 6.89 -13.70
N ALA A 943 28.79 7.11 -14.61
CA ALA A 943 28.67 8.41 -15.29
C ALA A 943 28.55 9.58 -14.29
N PRO A 944 29.24 10.72 -14.51
CA PRO A 944 29.20 11.85 -13.57
C PRO A 944 27.78 12.36 -13.30
N SER A 945 27.50 12.69 -12.04
CA SER A 945 26.22 13.34 -11.67
C SER A 945 26.27 14.83 -12.00
N TYR A 946 25.18 15.39 -12.51
CA TYR A 946 25.02 16.78 -12.94
C TYR A 946 26.05 17.20 -14.00
N SER A 947 26.48 16.26 -14.85
CA SER A 947 27.37 16.55 -15.96
C SER A 947 26.78 17.62 -16.86
N THR A 948 27.61 18.56 -17.30
CA THR A 948 27.30 19.52 -18.36
C THR A 948 27.78 19.04 -19.73
N ARG A 949 28.62 17.99 -19.77
CA ARG A 949 29.09 17.30 -20.98
C ARG A 949 28.26 16.04 -21.22
N ARG A 950 28.05 15.70 -22.49
CA ARG A 950 27.44 14.42 -22.87
C ARG A 950 28.33 13.24 -22.50
N TYR A 951 27.76 12.23 -21.86
CA TYR A 951 28.43 10.98 -21.51
C TYR A 951 27.83 9.84 -22.34
N ILE A 952 28.65 9.26 -23.23
CA ILE A 952 28.23 8.31 -24.26
C ILE A 952 28.52 6.89 -23.81
N ILE A 953 27.47 6.12 -23.60
CA ILE A 953 27.51 4.69 -23.26
C ILE A 953 27.14 3.90 -24.51
N TYR A 954 28.11 3.18 -25.06
CA TYR A 954 27.89 2.23 -26.14
C TYR A 954 27.53 0.86 -25.56
N VAL A 955 26.38 0.33 -25.98
CA VAL A 955 25.83 -0.94 -25.51
C VAL A 955 25.86 -1.93 -26.67
N LYS A 956 26.72 -2.94 -26.58
CA LYS A 956 26.83 -3.96 -27.63
C LYS A 956 25.58 -4.82 -27.70
N THR A 957 25.39 -5.48 -28.84
CA THR A 957 24.28 -6.41 -29.09
C THR A 957 24.11 -7.43 -27.96
N GLY A 958 22.87 -7.67 -27.57
CA GLY A 958 22.52 -8.50 -26.43
C GLY A 958 21.12 -8.22 -25.91
N VAL A 959 20.65 -9.11 -25.04
CA VAL A 959 19.40 -8.94 -24.28
C VAL A 959 19.74 -8.71 -22.82
N TYR A 960 19.71 -7.45 -22.41
CA TYR A 960 19.99 -6.96 -21.07
C TYR A 960 18.71 -7.04 -20.22
N ARG A 961 18.69 -7.95 -19.25
CA ARG A 961 17.54 -8.15 -18.35
C ARG A 961 17.68 -7.29 -17.11
N GLU A 962 17.31 -6.02 -17.23
CA GLU A 962 17.49 -5.00 -16.19
C GLU A 962 16.26 -4.09 -16.10
N ASN A 963 15.95 -3.63 -14.88
CA ASN A 963 15.06 -2.49 -14.66
C ASN A 963 15.91 -1.27 -14.32
N ILE A 964 16.06 -0.34 -15.26
CA ILE A 964 16.95 0.82 -15.16
C ILE A 964 16.15 2.03 -14.70
N ASP A 965 16.62 2.73 -13.66
CA ASP A 965 16.02 3.96 -13.15
C ASP A 965 17.06 5.10 -13.13
N MET A 966 17.07 5.90 -14.21
CA MET A 966 17.99 7.02 -14.38
C MET A 966 17.44 8.27 -13.68
N LYS A 967 17.85 8.42 -12.41
CA LYS A 967 17.47 9.56 -11.56
C LYS A 967 17.90 10.91 -12.15
N ARG A 968 17.21 11.97 -11.72
CA ARG A 968 17.36 13.35 -12.21
C ARG A 968 18.79 13.89 -12.24
N LYS A 969 19.65 13.42 -11.33
CA LYS A 969 21.07 13.76 -11.27
C LYS A 969 21.91 13.25 -12.44
N LYS A 970 21.45 12.26 -13.22
CA LYS A 970 22.20 11.70 -14.36
C LYS A 970 21.87 12.46 -15.64
N SER A 971 22.41 13.67 -15.78
CA SER A 971 22.16 14.56 -16.93
C SER A 971 23.05 14.25 -18.13
N TYR A 972 22.53 14.51 -19.34
CA TYR A 972 23.21 14.37 -20.64
C TYR A 972 23.81 12.97 -20.91
N ILE A 973 23.16 11.92 -20.44
CA ILE A 973 23.51 10.54 -20.81
C ILE A 973 23.03 10.24 -22.24
N MET A 974 23.89 9.59 -23.02
CA MET A 974 23.53 9.05 -24.33
C MET A 974 23.76 7.54 -24.36
N LEU A 975 22.70 6.76 -24.63
CA LEU A 975 22.79 5.33 -24.88
C LEU A 975 22.81 5.07 -26.39
N VAL A 976 23.79 4.31 -26.86
CA VAL A 976 23.91 3.92 -28.27
C VAL A 976 24.00 2.40 -28.36
N GLY A 977 23.05 1.77 -29.06
CA GLY A 977 23.05 0.34 -29.32
C GLY A 977 23.49 -0.03 -30.73
N ASP A 978 23.62 -1.33 -30.99
CA ASP A 978 23.93 -1.89 -32.32
C ASP A 978 22.74 -1.92 -33.30
N GLY A 979 21.55 -1.50 -32.87
CA GLY A 979 20.34 -1.45 -33.68
C GLY A 979 19.09 -1.97 -32.97
N ILE A 980 17.92 -1.55 -33.48
CA ILE A 980 16.61 -2.08 -33.09
C ILE A 980 16.62 -3.61 -33.19
N GLY A 981 16.17 -4.27 -32.12
CA GLY A 981 16.09 -5.72 -32.01
C GLY A 981 17.43 -6.42 -31.72
N LYS A 982 18.57 -5.75 -31.91
CA LYS A 982 19.91 -6.28 -31.60
C LYS A 982 20.36 -5.96 -30.19
N THR A 983 20.07 -4.75 -29.73
CA THR A 983 20.39 -4.30 -28.35
C THR A 983 19.09 -4.06 -27.62
N VAL A 984 18.74 -4.97 -26.72
CA VAL A 984 17.43 -5.00 -26.07
C VAL A 984 17.59 -4.88 -24.57
N VAL A 985 16.96 -3.89 -23.95
CA VAL A 985 16.75 -3.84 -22.50
C VAL A 985 15.36 -4.37 -22.20
N THR A 986 15.24 -5.34 -21.30
CA THR A 986 13.98 -6.02 -21.04
C THR A 986 13.67 -6.26 -19.57
N GLY A 987 12.40 -6.05 -19.22
CA GLY A 987 11.81 -6.34 -17.91
C GLY A 987 10.38 -6.87 -18.04
N ASN A 988 9.72 -7.14 -16.92
CA ASN A 988 8.36 -7.69 -16.87
C ASN A 988 7.52 -7.16 -15.69
N ARG A 989 7.97 -6.10 -15.01
CA ARG A 989 7.20 -5.46 -13.92
C ARG A 989 5.87 -4.94 -14.46
N ASN A 990 4.82 -5.13 -13.67
CA ASN A 990 3.47 -4.76 -14.05
C ASN A 990 2.59 -4.49 -12.82
N PHE A 991 1.45 -3.85 -13.07
CA PHE A 991 0.51 -3.42 -12.03
C PHE A 991 -0.07 -4.59 -11.20
N MET A 992 -0.32 -5.74 -11.83
CA MET A 992 -0.88 -6.92 -11.15
C MET A 992 0.08 -7.60 -10.17
N GLN A 993 1.39 -7.33 -10.31
CA GLN A 993 2.43 -7.75 -9.36
C GLN A 993 2.58 -6.80 -8.16
N GLY A 994 1.72 -5.79 -8.02
CA GLY A 994 1.74 -4.86 -6.89
C GLY A 994 2.63 -3.63 -7.08
N TRP A 995 3.21 -3.44 -8.27
CA TRP A 995 3.89 -2.19 -8.63
C TRP A 995 2.89 -1.09 -8.98
N THR A 996 3.22 0.16 -8.65
CA THR A 996 2.53 1.32 -9.22
C THR A 996 2.87 1.42 -10.71
N THR A 997 1.97 1.95 -11.55
CA THR A 997 2.23 2.14 -12.99
C THR A 997 3.56 2.89 -13.21
N PHE A 998 3.83 3.91 -12.39
CA PHE A 998 5.07 4.68 -12.38
C PHE A 998 6.34 3.82 -12.22
N ARG A 999 6.29 2.74 -11.42
CA ARG A 999 7.41 1.83 -11.13
C ARG A 999 7.43 0.56 -11.99
N THR A 1000 6.47 0.37 -12.90
CA THR A 1000 6.49 -0.76 -13.85
C THR A 1000 7.52 -0.61 -14.96
N ALA A 1001 8.12 0.58 -15.11
CA ALA A 1001 9.05 0.90 -16.19
C ALA A 1001 10.24 -0.09 -16.25
N THR A 1002 10.50 -0.61 -17.46
CA THR A 1002 11.75 -1.33 -17.75
C THR A 1002 12.92 -0.35 -17.78
N VAL A 1003 12.75 0.80 -18.42
CA VAL A 1003 13.69 1.92 -18.34
C VAL A 1003 12.93 3.19 -17.96
N ALA A 1004 13.38 3.88 -16.93
CA ALA A 1004 12.88 5.18 -16.51
C ALA A 1004 13.97 6.25 -16.66
N VAL A 1005 13.60 7.41 -17.22
CA VAL A 1005 14.52 8.50 -17.55
C VAL A 1005 14.03 9.82 -17.00
N SER A 1006 14.71 10.33 -15.97
CA SER A 1006 14.41 11.61 -15.31
C SER A 1006 15.50 12.67 -15.50
N GLY A 1007 16.71 12.27 -15.89
CA GLY A 1007 17.85 13.19 -16.07
C GLY A 1007 17.81 13.96 -17.40
N LYS A 1008 17.93 15.29 -17.34
CA LYS A 1008 17.83 16.22 -18.49
C LYS A 1008 18.75 15.85 -19.65
N GLY A 1009 18.28 16.03 -20.89
CA GLY A 1009 19.12 15.96 -22.09
C GLY A 1009 19.50 14.54 -22.50
N PHE A 1010 18.68 13.56 -22.11
CA PHE A 1010 18.92 12.16 -22.42
C PHE A 1010 18.75 11.86 -23.92
N ILE A 1011 19.64 11.05 -24.47
CA ILE A 1011 19.54 10.56 -25.84
C ILE A 1011 19.60 9.05 -25.86
N ALA A 1012 18.70 8.40 -26.59
CA ALA A 1012 18.85 6.99 -26.95
C ALA A 1012 18.87 6.82 -28.46
N ARG A 1013 19.75 5.96 -28.93
CA ARG A 1013 19.93 5.65 -30.34
C ARG A 1013 20.10 4.16 -30.57
N ASP A 1014 19.39 3.61 -31.55
CA ASP A 1014 19.62 2.24 -32.03
C ASP A 1014 19.39 1.16 -30.93
N MET A 1015 18.36 1.35 -30.10
CA MET A 1015 18.06 0.54 -28.89
C MET A 1015 16.61 0.01 -28.89
N THR A 1016 16.36 -1.12 -28.24
CA THR A 1016 15.00 -1.61 -27.93
C THR A 1016 14.74 -1.61 -26.43
N PHE A 1017 13.62 -1.03 -26.01
CA PHE A 1017 13.08 -1.07 -24.65
C PHE A 1017 11.84 -1.95 -24.62
N ARG A 1018 11.84 -3.03 -23.84
CA ARG A 1018 10.80 -4.06 -23.89
C ARG A 1018 10.27 -4.43 -22.51
N ASN A 1019 8.96 -4.28 -22.32
CA ASN A 1019 8.25 -4.90 -21.21
C ASN A 1019 7.51 -6.16 -21.69
N THR A 1020 7.79 -7.30 -21.05
CA THR A 1020 7.31 -8.63 -21.44
C THR A 1020 6.10 -9.12 -20.64
N ALA A 1021 5.50 -8.28 -19.77
CA ALA A 1021 4.41 -8.68 -18.89
C ALA A 1021 3.19 -9.28 -19.61
N GLY A 1022 2.92 -8.91 -20.86
CA GLY A 1022 1.77 -9.44 -21.59
C GLY A 1022 0.45 -8.69 -21.29
N PRO A 1023 -0.60 -8.93 -22.09
CA PRO A 1023 -1.85 -8.15 -22.02
C PRO A 1023 -2.74 -8.52 -20.81
N LEU A 1024 -2.53 -9.68 -20.18
CA LEU A 1024 -3.26 -10.12 -18.98
C LEU A 1024 -2.82 -9.38 -17.71
N ASN A 1025 -1.63 -8.80 -17.72
CA ASN A 1025 -0.99 -8.25 -16.53
C ASN A 1025 -1.19 -6.73 -16.37
N HIS A 1026 -2.16 -6.17 -17.12
CA HIS A 1026 -2.53 -4.75 -17.09
C HIS A 1026 -1.34 -3.82 -17.41
N GLN A 1027 -1.22 -2.67 -16.73
CA GLN A 1027 -0.23 -1.63 -17.04
C GLN A 1027 1.20 -2.15 -16.89
N ALA A 1028 2.02 -1.99 -17.94
CA ALA A 1028 3.38 -2.48 -17.97
C ALA A 1028 4.27 -1.62 -18.88
N VAL A 1029 4.95 -0.64 -18.27
CA VAL A 1029 5.73 0.37 -19.00
C VAL A 1029 7.06 -0.21 -19.51
N ALA A 1030 7.33 -0.05 -20.80
CA ALA A 1030 8.63 -0.35 -21.40
C ALA A 1030 9.60 0.81 -21.20
N LEU A 1031 9.14 2.03 -21.44
CA LEU A 1031 9.93 3.25 -21.29
C LEU A 1031 9.09 4.35 -20.63
N ARG A 1032 9.59 4.90 -19.52
CA ARG A 1032 9.06 6.11 -18.88
C ARG A 1032 10.03 7.26 -19.09
N VAL A 1033 9.50 8.40 -19.54
CA VAL A 1033 10.30 9.61 -19.77
C VAL A 1033 9.65 10.79 -19.06
N ASP A 1034 10.37 11.30 -18.06
CA ASP A 1034 10.08 12.48 -17.25
C ASP A 1034 11.31 13.40 -17.23
N SER A 1035 11.97 13.49 -18.39
CA SER A 1035 13.20 14.23 -18.62
C SER A 1035 13.01 15.29 -19.70
N ASP A 1036 13.47 16.51 -19.41
CA ASP A 1036 13.41 17.63 -20.36
C ASP A 1036 14.47 17.50 -21.46
N GLN A 1037 14.07 17.89 -22.67
CA GLN A 1037 14.94 17.89 -23.86
C GLN A 1037 15.51 16.49 -24.17
N SER A 1038 14.68 15.45 -24.03
CA SER A 1038 15.08 14.07 -24.35
C SER A 1038 14.76 13.69 -25.79
N ALA A 1039 15.68 12.97 -26.45
CA ALA A 1039 15.52 12.54 -27.83
C ALA A 1039 15.77 11.04 -28.03
N PHE A 1040 14.96 10.40 -28.88
CA PHE A 1040 15.04 8.99 -29.20
C PHE A 1040 15.12 8.83 -30.72
N TYR A 1041 16.17 8.17 -31.21
CA TYR A 1041 16.40 7.99 -32.64
C TYR A 1041 16.57 6.51 -32.98
N ARG A 1042 15.75 5.98 -33.89
CA ARG A 1042 15.77 4.55 -34.25
C ARG A 1042 15.73 3.65 -33.03
N CYS A 1043 14.78 3.92 -32.13
CA CYS A 1043 14.54 3.09 -30.97
C CYS A 1043 13.23 2.31 -31.12
N SER A 1044 13.09 1.20 -30.42
CA SER A 1044 11.82 0.46 -30.34
C SER A 1044 11.29 0.40 -28.91
N MET A 1045 10.01 0.66 -28.72
CA MET A 1045 9.30 0.54 -27.45
C MET A 1045 8.24 -0.54 -27.59
N GLU A 1046 8.42 -1.63 -26.85
CA GLU A 1046 7.62 -2.84 -27.01
C GLU A 1046 6.90 -3.23 -25.71
N GLY A 1047 5.57 -3.28 -25.77
CA GLY A 1047 4.73 -3.70 -24.65
C GLY A 1047 3.32 -4.08 -25.09
N TYR A 1048 2.36 -4.00 -24.16
CA TYR A 1048 0.94 -4.20 -24.43
C TYR A 1048 0.15 -2.98 -23.96
N GLN A 1049 -0.43 -3.02 -22.76
CA GLN A 1049 -1.08 -1.86 -22.16
C GLN A 1049 -0.03 -0.92 -21.54
N ASP A 1050 -0.17 0.38 -21.81
CA ASP A 1050 0.65 1.44 -21.20
C ASP A 1050 2.16 1.28 -21.49
N THR A 1051 2.53 1.16 -22.76
CA THR A 1051 3.91 0.81 -23.19
C THR A 1051 4.90 1.98 -23.06
N LEU A 1052 4.60 3.12 -23.70
CA LEU A 1052 5.42 4.32 -23.66
C LEU A 1052 4.75 5.36 -22.78
N TYR A 1053 5.35 5.61 -21.62
CA TYR A 1053 4.90 6.61 -20.68
C TYR A 1053 5.68 7.91 -20.91
N ALA A 1054 5.20 8.73 -21.85
CA ALA A 1054 5.65 10.10 -22.07
C ALA A 1054 5.10 11.00 -20.94
N HIS A 1055 5.65 10.83 -19.74
CA HIS A 1055 5.10 11.30 -18.47
C HIS A 1055 5.02 12.83 -18.39
N SER A 1056 6.14 13.54 -18.55
CA SER A 1056 6.21 15.00 -18.42
C SER A 1056 7.36 15.60 -19.26
N LEU A 1057 7.41 16.95 -19.37
CA LEU A 1057 8.47 17.71 -20.06
C LEU A 1057 8.57 17.48 -21.59
N ARG A 1058 9.58 18.07 -22.25
CA ARG A 1058 9.74 18.07 -23.72
C ARG A 1058 10.48 16.84 -24.21
N GLN A 1059 9.91 16.16 -25.21
CA GLN A 1059 10.42 14.89 -25.72
C GLN A 1059 10.30 14.82 -27.26
N PHE A 1060 11.27 14.19 -27.90
CA PHE A 1060 11.29 13.99 -29.35
C PHE A 1060 11.62 12.53 -29.71
N TYR A 1061 10.77 11.92 -30.54
CA TYR A 1061 10.95 10.56 -31.03
C TYR A 1061 11.03 10.61 -32.54
N ARG A 1062 12.13 10.10 -33.12
CA ARG A 1062 12.34 10.05 -34.57
C ARG A 1062 12.64 8.63 -35.04
N GLU A 1063 11.97 8.21 -36.11
CA GLU A 1063 12.20 6.88 -36.72
C GLU A 1063 12.08 5.73 -35.71
N CYS A 1064 11.25 5.90 -34.68
CA CYS A 1064 11.05 4.89 -33.64
C CYS A 1064 9.90 3.93 -33.99
N GLU A 1065 9.96 2.72 -33.44
CA GLU A 1065 8.91 1.71 -33.55
C GLU A 1065 8.18 1.57 -32.20
N ILE A 1066 6.86 1.68 -32.18
CA ILE A 1066 6.08 1.65 -30.92
C ILE A 1066 4.98 0.59 -31.04
N HIS A 1067 4.96 -0.36 -30.11
CA HIS A 1067 4.04 -1.49 -30.12
C HIS A 1067 3.18 -1.56 -28.86
N GLY A 1068 1.87 -1.76 -29.03
CA GLY A 1068 1.00 -2.01 -27.87
C GLY A 1068 -0.46 -2.33 -28.23
N THR A 1069 -1.28 -2.42 -27.19
CA THR A 1069 -2.73 -2.74 -27.29
C THR A 1069 -3.60 -1.58 -26.83
N ILE A 1070 -3.49 -1.17 -25.56
CA ILE A 1070 -4.36 -0.16 -24.95
C ILE A 1070 -3.50 0.98 -24.43
N ASP A 1071 -3.88 2.20 -24.79
CA ASP A 1071 -3.30 3.46 -24.28
C ASP A 1071 -1.76 3.46 -24.32
N TYR A 1072 -1.20 2.83 -25.35
CA TYR A 1072 0.21 2.43 -25.29
C TYR A 1072 1.19 3.58 -25.60
N ILE A 1073 0.68 4.77 -25.92
CA ILE A 1073 1.37 6.06 -25.84
C ILE A 1073 0.57 6.97 -24.90
N PHE A 1074 1.02 7.13 -23.66
CA PHE A 1074 0.25 7.83 -22.63
C PHE A 1074 1.12 8.75 -21.78
N GLY A 1075 0.47 9.62 -21.00
CA GLY A 1075 1.12 10.59 -20.13
C GLY A 1075 0.77 12.04 -20.47
N ASN A 1076 1.52 12.97 -19.87
CA ASN A 1076 1.29 14.41 -20.00
C ASN A 1076 2.54 15.19 -20.48
N GLY A 1077 3.49 14.52 -21.14
CA GLY A 1077 4.61 15.19 -21.79
C GLY A 1077 4.19 16.08 -22.96
N ALA A 1078 5.08 17.00 -23.36
CA ALA A 1078 5.04 17.66 -24.65
C ALA A 1078 5.92 16.83 -25.61
N ALA A 1079 5.29 15.88 -26.31
CA ALA A 1079 6.01 14.89 -27.11
C ALA A 1079 5.69 15.00 -28.60
N VAL A 1080 6.73 15.00 -29.43
CA VAL A 1080 6.62 14.92 -30.89
C VAL A 1080 7.15 13.58 -31.38
N PHE A 1081 6.34 12.89 -32.19
CA PHE A 1081 6.69 11.63 -32.85
C PHE A 1081 6.80 11.89 -34.34
N GLN A 1082 8.03 11.89 -34.88
CA GLN A 1082 8.30 12.21 -36.27
C GLN A 1082 8.82 10.98 -37.02
N GLU A 1083 8.24 10.66 -38.17
CA GLU A 1083 8.65 9.49 -38.97
C GLU A 1083 8.61 8.16 -38.18
N CYS A 1084 7.79 8.06 -37.15
CA CYS A 1084 7.69 6.86 -36.32
C CYS A 1084 6.74 5.82 -36.95
N LYS A 1085 6.97 4.54 -36.66
CA LYS A 1085 6.08 3.45 -37.03
C LYS A 1085 5.35 2.95 -35.78
N ILE A 1086 4.02 2.98 -35.82
CA ILE A 1086 3.14 2.65 -34.71
C ILE A 1086 2.42 1.35 -35.08
N TYR A 1087 2.71 0.29 -34.33
CA TYR A 1087 2.20 -1.05 -34.56
C TYR A 1087 1.19 -1.45 -33.48
N THR A 1088 0.06 -1.98 -33.91
CA THR A 1088 -0.92 -2.52 -32.94
C THR A 1088 -0.74 -4.02 -32.75
N ARG A 1089 -0.91 -4.47 -31.51
CA ARG A 1089 -0.89 -5.87 -31.12
C ARG A 1089 -2.31 -6.40 -30.89
N VAL A 1090 -2.41 -7.72 -30.79
CA VAL A 1090 -3.68 -8.41 -30.51
C VAL A 1090 -4.14 -8.06 -29.08
N PRO A 1091 -5.30 -7.40 -28.90
CA PRO A 1091 -5.88 -7.14 -27.58
C PRO A 1091 -6.56 -8.41 -27.02
N LEU A 1092 -6.93 -8.41 -25.74
CA LEU A 1092 -7.77 -9.48 -25.19
C LEU A 1092 -9.19 -9.41 -25.79
N PRO A 1093 -10.00 -10.49 -25.69
CA PRO A 1093 -11.39 -10.45 -26.11
C PRO A 1093 -12.14 -9.25 -25.52
N LEU A 1094 -12.95 -8.59 -26.35
CA LEU A 1094 -13.76 -7.40 -26.00
C LEU A 1094 -12.97 -6.11 -25.68
N GLN A 1095 -11.64 -6.16 -25.65
CA GLN A 1095 -10.83 -4.94 -25.51
C GLN A 1095 -10.72 -4.20 -26.85
N LYS A 1096 -10.63 -2.87 -26.76
CA LYS A 1096 -10.45 -1.99 -27.92
C LYS A 1096 -9.03 -1.47 -27.93
N VAL A 1097 -8.39 -1.48 -29.09
CA VAL A 1097 -7.04 -0.94 -29.25
C VAL A 1097 -7.10 0.59 -29.30
N THR A 1098 -6.36 1.26 -28.43
CA THR A 1098 -6.23 2.72 -28.38
C THR A 1098 -4.76 3.10 -28.43
N ILE A 1099 -4.39 4.00 -29.35
CA ILE A 1099 -2.99 4.42 -29.51
C ILE A 1099 -2.61 5.40 -28.40
N THR A 1100 -3.32 6.54 -28.29
CA THR A 1100 -2.97 7.59 -27.33
C THR A 1100 -3.93 7.72 -26.16
N ALA A 1101 -3.38 8.05 -24.99
CA ALA A 1101 -4.12 8.48 -23.81
C ALA A 1101 -3.41 9.67 -23.15
N GLN A 1102 -3.68 10.88 -23.65
CA GLN A 1102 -2.99 12.08 -23.20
C GLN A 1102 -3.69 12.69 -21.97
N GLY A 1103 -2.92 13.02 -20.94
CA GLY A 1103 -3.39 13.38 -19.60
C GLY A 1103 -3.32 14.85 -19.21
N ARG A 1104 -3.35 15.80 -20.16
CA ARG A 1104 -3.39 17.23 -19.84
C ARG A 1104 -4.63 17.54 -19.01
N LYS A 1105 -4.51 18.40 -17.98
CA LYS A 1105 -5.59 18.78 -17.04
C LYS A 1105 -5.95 20.26 -17.04
N SER A 1106 -5.13 21.12 -17.62
CA SER A 1106 -5.35 22.57 -17.64
C SER A 1106 -5.17 23.16 -19.04
N PRO A 1107 -6.02 24.13 -19.45
CA PRO A 1107 -5.87 24.83 -20.72
C PRO A 1107 -4.59 25.69 -20.77
N HIS A 1108 -3.92 25.92 -19.64
CA HIS A 1108 -2.68 26.71 -19.57
C HIS A 1108 -1.42 25.86 -19.79
N GLN A 1109 -1.49 24.52 -19.61
CA GLN A 1109 -0.34 23.64 -19.88
C GLN A 1109 0.06 23.66 -21.35
N SER A 1110 1.35 23.56 -21.66
CA SER A 1110 1.88 23.43 -23.04
C SER A 1110 1.88 22.00 -23.58
N THR A 1111 1.44 21.02 -22.78
CA THR A 1111 1.62 19.58 -23.02
C THR A 1111 0.67 18.96 -24.04
N GLY A 1112 1.03 17.81 -24.58
CA GLY A 1112 0.23 17.09 -25.58
C GLY A 1112 1.09 16.24 -26.50
N PHE A 1113 0.44 15.49 -27.39
CA PHE A 1113 1.13 14.64 -28.36
C PHE A 1113 0.93 15.14 -29.79
N SER A 1114 2.02 15.21 -30.56
CA SER A 1114 2.01 15.56 -31.98
C SER A 1114 2.69 14.45 -32.79
N ILE A 1115 1.89 13.72 -33.56
CA ILE A 1115 2.33 12.61 -34.41
C ILE A 1115 2.44 13.16 -35.83
N GLN A 1116 3.67 13.23 -36.35
CA GLN A 1116 4.02 13.91 -37.59
C GLN A 1116 4.68 12.94 -38.58
N ASN A 1117 4.27 12.98 -39.84
CA ASN A 1117 4.90 12.21 -40.92
C ASN A 1117 5.10 10.71 -40.59
N SER A 1118 4.24 10.16 -39.74
CA SER A 1118 4.41 8.83 -39.15
C SER A 1118 3.52 7.80 -39.85
N TYR A 1119 3.58 6.55 -39.41
CA TYR A 1119 2.87 5.42 -40.03
C TYR A 1119 2.14 4.62 -38.95
N ILE A 1120 0.83 4.42 -39.11
CA ILE A 1120 0.02 3.56 -38.24
C ILE A 1120 -0.28 2.25 -38.97
N PHE A 1121 0.31 1.17 -38.48
CA PHE A 1121 0.10 -0.20 -38.93
C PHE A 1121 -0.84 -0.93 -37.97
N ALA A 1122 -2.14 -0.73 -38.18
CA ALA A 1122 -3.21 -1.36 -37.44
C ALA A 1122 -3.44 -2.77 -37.98
N SER A 1123 -3.18 -3.78 -37.15
CA SER A 1123 -3.49 -5.19 -37.41
C SER A 1123 -4.86 -5.61 -36.84
N GLN A 1124 -5.52 -4.71 -36.09
CA GLN A 1124 -6.77 -4.90 -35.36
C GLN A 1124 -7.62 -3.63 -35.43
N PRO A 1125 -8.94 -3.69 -35.18
CA PRO A 1125 -9.78 -2.50 -35.02
C PRO A 1125 -9.19 -1.51 -34.01
N THR A 1126 -8.70 -0.38 -34.51
CA THR A 1126 -7.87 0.56 -33.74
C THR A 1126 -8.44 1.96 -33.73
N TYR A 1127 -8.31 2.63 -32.59
CA TYR A 1127 -8.66 4.04 -32.42
C TYR A 1127 -7.40 4.87 -32.13
N LEU A 1128 -7.35 6.07 -32.67
CA LEU A 1128 -6.26 7.03 -32.56
C LEU A 1128 -5.96 7.43 -31.12
N GLY A 1129 -6.96 7.40 -30.24
CA GLY A 1129 -6.78 7.62 -28.81
C GLY A 1129 -8.08 7.94 -28.07
N ARG A 1130 -7.93 8.28 -26.79
CA ARG A 1130 -9.01 8.67 -25.86
C ARG A 1130 -8.54 9.64 -24.77
N PRO A 1131 -9.43 10.52 -24.24
CA PRO A 1131 -9.02 11.58 -23.32
C PRO A 1131 -8.87 11.08 -21.89
N TRP A 1132 -7.62 10.81 -21.47
CA TRP A 1132 -7.36 10.36 -20.11
C TRP A 1132 -7.82 11.40 -19.07
N LYS A 1133 -7.64 12.69 -19.36
CA LYS A 1133 -8.04 13.82 -18.50
C LYS A 1133 -8.71 14.97 -19.27
N GLN A 1134 -9.31 15.92 -18.56
CA GLN A 1134 -9.94 17.11 -19.15
C GLN A 1134 -8.90 17.99 -19.85
N TYR A 1135 -9.17 18.51 -21.06
CA TYR A 1135 -8.19 19.24 -21.89
C TYR A 1135 -7.10 18.37 -22.56
N SER A 1136 -7.28 17.05 -22.58
CA SER A 1136 -6.44 16.12 -23.35
C SER A 1136 -6.16 16.62 -24.76
N ARG A 1137 -4.90 16.56 -25.22
CA ARG A 1137 -4.49 17.13 -26.50
C ARG A 1137 -3.61 16.18 -27.32
N THR A 1138 -4.09 15.79 -28.49
CA THR A 1138 -3.38 14.90 -29.43
C THR A 1138 -3.65 15.34 -30.87
N VAL A 1139 -2.60 15.35 -31.69
CA VAL A 1139 -2.69 15.71 -33.12
C VAL A 1139 -2.01 14.67 -33.99
N PHE A 1140 -2.70 14.20 -35.02
CA PHE A 1140 -2.12 13.39 -36.10
C PHE A 1140 -2.03 14.23 -37.36
N MET A 1141 -0.82 14.43 -37.87
CA MET A 1141 -0.55 15.26 -39.04
C MET A 1141 0.36 14.57 -40.05
N ASN A 1142 0.00 14.64 -41.33
CA ASN A 1142 0.71 14.01 -42.45
C ASN A 1142 1.01 12.51 -42.24
N THR A 1143 0.19 11.84 -41.43
CA THR A 1143 0.43 10.47 -40.97
C THR A 1143 -0.32 9.48 -41.86
N TYR A 1144 0.35 8.40 -42.24
CA TYR A 1144 -0.27 7.29 -42.96
C TYR A 1144 -1.08 6.41 -41.99
N MET A 1145 -2.33 6.09 -42.33
CA MET A 1145 -3.23 5.25 -41.55
C MET A 1145 -3.72 4.06 -42.37
N SER A 1146 -3.38 2.85 -41.93
CA SER A 1146 -3.85 1.59 -42.54
C SER A 1146 -5.33 1.33 -42.30
N ALA A 1147 -5.89 0.32 -42.99
CA ALA A 1147 -7.34 0.15 -43.17
C ALA A 1147 -8.12 -0.17 -41.89
N LEU A 1148 -7.47 -0.75 -40.87
CA LEU A 1148 -8.13 -1.15 -39.62
C LEU A 1148 -8.24 -0.04 -38.58
N VAL A 1149 -7.73 1.16 -38.88
CA VAL A 1149 -8.08 2.38 -38.11
C VAL A 1149 -9.56 2.66 -38.32
N GLN A 1150 -10.33 2.67 -37.24
CA GLN A 1150 -11.79 2.74 -37.30
C GLN A 1150 -12.26 4.08 -37.86
N PRO A 1151 -13.34 4.12 -38.68
CA PRO A 1151 -13.88 5.37 -39.22
C PRO A 1151 -14.19 6.42 -38.15
N ARG A 1152 -14.64 5.98 -36.96
CA ARG A 1152 -14.88 6.83 -35.78
C ARG A 1152 -13.63 7.61 -35.34
N GLY A 1153 -12.44 7.03 -35.53
CA GLY A 1153 -11.15 7.62 -35.20
C GLY A 1153 -10.83 7.61 -33.71
N TRP A 1154 -11.71 8.12 -32.86
CA TRP A 1154 -11.46 8.37 -31.44
C TRP A 1154 -12.48 7.66 -30.53
N LEU A 1155 -12.08 7.35 -29.30
CA LEU A 1155 -12.96 6.78 -28.27
C LEU A 1155 -13.13 7.70 -27.08
N GLU A 1156 -14.33 7.68 -26.52
CA GLU A 1156 -14.61 8.28 -25.23
C GLU A 1156 -13.82 7.57 -24.12
N TRP A 1157 -13.43 8.31 -23.08
CA TRP A 1157 -12.93 7.70 -21.85
C TRP A 1157 -14.09 7.10 -21.04
N TYR A 1158 -15.09 7.93 -20.73
CA TYR A 1158 -16.34 7.53 -20.10
C TYR A 1158 -17.45 8.58 -20.35
N GLY A 1159 -18.58 8.17 -20.92
CA GLY A 1159 -19.70 9.08 -21.21
C GLY A 1159 -19.27 10.31 -22.02
N ASN A 1160 -19.68 11.50 -21.57
CA ASN A 1160 -19.33 12.78 -22.19
C ASN A 1160 -18.11 13.46 -21.56
N PHE A 1161 -17.34 12.75 -20.72
CA PHE A 1161 -16.17 13.31 -20.05
C PHE A 1161 -15.14 13.86 -21.05
N ALA A 1162 -14.66 15.08 -20.80
CA ALA A 1162 -13.64 15.81 -21.57
C ALA A 1162 -13.95 16.11 -23.05
N LEU A 1163 -15.04 15.60 -23.64
CA LEU A 1163 -15.32 15.72 -25.07
C LEU A 1163 -15.47 17.18 -25.56
N GLY A 1164 -15.88 18.09 -24.66
CA GLY A 1164 -15.97 19.51 -24.93
C GLY A 1164 -14.70 20.32 -24.63
N THR A 1165 -13.77 19.78 -23.85
CA THR A 1165 -12.56 20.50 -23.41
C THR A 1165 -11.28 19.98 -24.07
N LEU A 1166 -11.29 18.74 -24.57
CA LEU A 1166 -10.17 18.15 -25.31
C LEU A 1166 -9.86 18.94 -26.59
N TRP A 1167 -8.65 18.75 -27.11
CA TRP A 1167 -8.24 19.26 -28.42
C TRP A 1167 -7.65 18.12 -29.24
N TYR A 1168 -8.47 17.47 -30.06
CA TYR A 1168 -8.02 16.38 -30.94
C TYR A 1168 -8.05 16.82 -32.39
N GLY A 1169 -6.92 16.69 -33.07
CA GLY A 1169 -6.73 17.23 -34.41
C GLY A 1169 -6.23 16.23 -35.43
N GLU A 1170 -6.75 16.34 -36.64
CA GLU A 1170 -6.24 15.62 -37.81
C GLU A 1170 -5.90 16.61 -38.94
N TYR A 1171 -4.69 16.51 -39.52
CA TYR A 1171 -4.22 17.37 -40.60
C TYR A 1171 -3.56 16.56 -41.73
N ARG A 1172 -4.14 16.56 -42.93
CA ARG A 1172 -3.54 15.94 -44.13
C ARG A 1172 -3.04 14.49 -43.93
N ASN A 1173 -3.74 13.71 -43.12
CA ASN A 1173 -3.46 12.27 -42.98
C ASN A 1173 -3.83 11.54 -44.28
N ARG A 1174 -3.14 10.43 -44.55
CA ARG A 1174 -3.25 9.66 -45.81
C ARG A 1174 -3.45 8.18 -45.55
N GLY A 1175 -3.90 7.44 -46.56
CA GLY A 1175 -4.15 5.99 -46.45
C GLY A 1175 -5.61 5.63 -46.16
N PRO A 1176 -5.97 4.34 -46.23
CA PRO A 1176 -7.37 3.88 -46.17
C PRO A 1176 -8.08 4.18 -44.84
N GLY A 1177 -7.35 4.25 -43.72
CA GLY A 1177 -7.91 4.60 -42.40
C GLY A 1177 -8.06 6.10 -42.12
N ALA A 1178 -7.62 6.96 -43.04
CA ALA A 1178 -7.56 8.41 -42.85
C ALA A 1178 -8.84 9.18 -43.26
N LEU A 1179 -9.87 8.47 -43.75
CA LEU A 1179 -11.13 9.09 -44.17
C LEU A 1179 -11.83 9.79 -43.00
N LEU A 1180 -12.18 11.07 -43.21
CA LEU A 1180 -12.75 11.92 -42.16
C LEU A 1180 -14.28 11.84 -42.03
N SER A 1181 -14.99 11.29 -43.01
CA SER A 1181 -16.47 11.30 -43.07
C SER A 1181 -17.15 10.56 -41.92
N GLY A 1182 -16.48 9.56 -41.34
CA GLY A 1182 -17.00 8.76 -40.21
C GLY A 1182 -16.52 9.19 -38.83
N ARG A 1183 -15.72 10.27 -38.73
CA ARG A 1183 -15.12 10.72 -37.47
C ARG A 1183 -16.16 11.23 -36.48
N VAL A 1184 -15.82 11.17 -35.20
CA VAL A 1184 -16.63 11.72 -34.10
C VAL A 1184 -16.97 13.20 -34.32
N LYS A 1185 -18.12 13.63 -33.80
CA LYS A 1185 -18.60 15.03 -33.88
C LYS A 1185 -18.47 15.77 -32.54
N TRP A 1186 -17.49 15.39 -31.72
CA TRP A 1186 -17.30 16.02 -30.41
C TRP A 1186 -16.87 17.48 -30.56
N PRO A 1187 -17.28 18.40 -29.67
CA PRO A 1187 -16.89 19.82 -29.77
C PRO A 1187 -15.37 20.06 -29.75
N GLY A 1188 -14.61 19.23 -29.01
CA GLY A 1188 -13.15 19.29 -28.96
C GLY A 1188 -12.41 18.60 -30.11
N TYR A 1189 -13.14 17.95 -31.04
CA TYR A 1189 -12.54 17.34 -32.22
C TYR A 1189 -12.47 18.36 -33.38
N HIS A 1190 -11.32 18.41 -34.04
CA HIS A 1190 -10.99 19.41 -35.03
C HIS A 1190 -10.39 18.80 -36.30
N ILE A 1191 -11.08 18.99 -37.43
CA ILE A 1191 -10.47 18.82 -38.75
C ILE A 1191 -9.65 20.08 -39.03
N ILE A 1192 -8.32 19.95 -39.02
CA ILE A 1192 -7.43 21.09 -39.20
C ILE A 1192 -7.36 21.40 -40.70
N LYS A 1193 -7.91 22.55 -41.10
CA LYS A 1193 -7.88 23.02 -42.51
C LYS A 1193 -6.78 24.04 -42.76
N ASP A 1194 -6.53 24.92 -41.79
CA ASP A 1194 -5.51 25.98 -41.90
C ASP A 1194 -4.12 25.44 -41.51
N ALA A 1195 -3.15 25.65 -42.39
CA ALA A 1195 -1.75 25.32 -42.13
C ALA A 1195 -1.18 26.11 -40.94
N ARG A 1196 -1.70 27.31 -40.64
CA ARG A 1196 -1.27 28.08 -39.46
C ARG A 1196 -1.60 27.37 -38.16
N THR A 1197 -2.78 26.75 -38.07
CA THR A 1197 -3.16 25.95 -36.90
C THR A 1197 -2.27 24.70 -36.78
N ALA A 1198 -2.02 24.00 -37.89
CA ALA A 1198 -1.12 22.84 -37.88
C ALA A 1198 0.33 23.20 -37.49
N LYS A 1199 0.79 24.41 -37.84
CA LYS A 1199 2.15 24.89 -37.51
C LYS A 1199 2.42 24.93 -36.01
N PHE A 1200 1.43 25.20 -35.16
CA PHE A 1200 1.58 25.16 -33.70
C PHE A 1200 1.99 23.80 -33.15
N PHE A 1201 1.67 22.73 -33.88
CA PHE A 1201 1.98 21.36 -33.48
C PHE A 1201 3.28 20.85 -34.08
N THR A 1202 4.03 21.66 -34.82
CA THR A 1202 5.34 21.29 -35.40
C THR A 1202 6.45 21.29 -34.35
N VAL A 1203 7.58 20.64 -34.67
CA VAL A 1203 8.76 20.58 -33.78
C VAL A 1203 9.19 21.97 -33.31
N ALA A 1204 9.23 22.96 -34.20
CA ALA A 1204 9.68 24.32 -33.87
C ALA A 1204 8.82 25.01 -32.81
N GLN A 1205 7.49 24.86 -32.86
CA GLN A 1205 6.59 25.62 -31.99
C GLN A 1205 6.09 24.83 -30.79
N PHE A 1206 5.87 23.52 -30.96
CA PHE A 1206 5.23 22.71 -29.93
C PHE A 1206 6.17 22.36 -28.78
N ILE A 1207 7.43 22.09 -29.10
CA ILE A 1207 8.47 21.68 -28.13
C ILE A 1207 9.70 22.60 -28.17
N ASP A 1208 9.58 23.76 -28.83
CA ASP A 1208 10.70 24.69 -29.05
C ASP A 1208 11.95 23.98 -29.61
N GLY A 1209 11.75 23.06 -30.56
CA GLY A 1209 12.77 22.08 -30.92
C GLY A 1209 14.07 22.67 -31.46
N MET A 1210 14.03 23.88 -32.03
CA MET A 1210 15.23 24.56 -32.53
C MET A 1210 16.21 24.97 -31.43
N SER A 1211 15.75 25.09 -30.18
CA SER A 1211 16.60 25.51 -29.06
C SER A 1211 17.46 24.38 -28.49
N TRP A 1212 17.14 23.12 -28.80
CA TRP A 1212 17.81 21.97 -28.15
C TRP A 1212 18.01 20.74 -29.03
N LEU A 1213 17.22 20.51 -30.08
CA LEU A 1213 17.43 19.34 -30.95
C LEU A 1213 18.70 19.40 -31.80
N PRO A 1214 19.20 20.56 -32.29
CA PRO A 1214 20.40 20.55 -33.12
C PRO A 1214 21.65 20.03 -32.40
N SER A 1215 21.79 20.20 -31.06
CA SER A 1215 22.90 19.61 -30.29
C SER A 1215 22.82 18.09 -30.15
N THR A 1216 21.69 17.47 -30.49
CA THR A 1216 21.55 16.00 -30.43
C THR A 1216 22.19 15.31 -31.64
N GLY A 1217 22.47 16.04 -32.73
CA GLY A 1217 22.92 15.49 -34.00
C GLY A 1217 21.82 14.72 -34.77
N ILE A 1218 20.62 14.57 -34.21
CA ILE A 1218 19.48 13.93 -34.87
C ILE A 1218 18.90 14.92 -35.88
N LYS A 1219 18.83 14.53 -37.16
CA LYS A 1219 18.15 15.35 -38.17
C LYS A 1219 16.66 15.42 -37.81
N PHE A 1220 15.96 16.51 -38.13
CA PHE A 1220 14.51 16.63 -37.92
C PHE A 1220 13.88 17.62 -38.90
N THR A 1221 12.60 17.44 -39.18
CA THR A 1221 11.80 18.44 -39.90
C THR A 1221 11.29 19.47 -38.90
N VAL A 1222 11.70 20.72 -39.10
CA VAL A 1222 11.44 21.85 -38.18
C VAL A 1222 9.96 22.25 -38.17
N GLY A 1223 9.34 22.33 -39.35
CA GLY A 1223 7.98 22.82 -39.56
C GLY A 1223 7.11 21.86 -40.39
N LEU A 1224 6.06 22.41 -41.02
CA LEU A 1224 5.34 21.71 -42.07
C LEU A 1224 6.24 21.68 -43.31
N GLY A 1225 6.89 20.54 -43.58
CA GLY A 1225 7.69 20.37 -44.79
C GLY A 1225 6.81 20.50 -46.05
N ASN A 1226 7.36 21.13 -47.08
CA ASN A 1226 6.92 20.91 -48.45
C ASN A 1226 7.51 19.60 -48.96
#